data_AF-A0A495ZLP6-F1
#
_entry.id   AF-A0A495ZLP6-F1
#
_cell.length_a   1.000
_cell.length_b   1.000
_cell.length_c   1.000
_cell.angle_alpha   90.00
_cell.angle_beta   90.00
_cell.angle_gamma   90.00
#
_symmetry.space_group_name_H-M   'P 1'
#
loop_
_entity.id
_entity.type
_entity.pdbx_description
1 polymer ?
#
loop_
_entity_poly.entity_id
_entity_poly.type
_entity_poly.pdbx_seq_one_letter_code
_entity_poly.pdbx_strand_id
1 'polypeptide(L)'
;MEKDDVQLIHRILSGDDEAFSTLVQKYQKSVHALVWRKIGDFHYAEEITQDTFLQAYKKLSTLKDPNQLAGWLYVIANRLCIDWIRKQKPAQQSLENTAVKAIDKITYERYLLEQRETEAAEHRYEIVKRLLEKLPESERTVVTLYYLGEMTAKEIGKFLGVSVNTITSRLKRARERLKASEELLIKETLGGWQLPNNLFENIMRQVADLDPVPSPPGKPLLPWVAFSAATVLVILLLGMGNQYLARFQKPYSLDAQSEPTIEIIEALAILDTDAKLTVRNQVGQATDLDKSNIGLRVSEEVSQSNASEDFPMITASNGPPIVTRFTLSNGIRVVNLHVKNSKDVGIFSYLPLGLVNDGKAKAQWSNLIMRLSVRTPGPIDYHTSSAETMADNTRLEFRGNTDTWTQGLALHAKWLSGLPFSVESFTKAVPNALAEFGYIEKNLATHKLAHAAWNQVFRHGETDIVMREGIRSVQLSDLQEYRDMHLVQADRVLLCVIGGVDPETLKGTMEKQLGTIKLTAKTFPNPTAPPDMAKAQNATWDINVTHYMETYAIPRPENEDYPALYIASVLLRLACMQDAELKKITGHVYCGVDLVTPEQVYFYVSASLKTNTDIEKVKQRIRELMNPLKQSENNAQAPVLAQYLSAELSAPPDLTMLMQQKPKNITETHMLLQLGVTWGMLEYQYGETMPQLAEASGDVTAADVVSVVTRYLTKKNRRVLVLTPRVPE
;
A
#
# COMPACT_ATOMS: atom_id res chain seq x y z
N MET A 1 16.40 -37.65 0.57
CA MET A 1 17.05 -36.33 0.72
C MET A 1 18.56 -36.40 0.63
N GLU A 2 19.27 -37.13 1.49
CA GLU A 2 20.77 -37.13 1.51
C GLU A 2 21.45 -37.50 0.18
N LYS A 3 20.91 -38.47 -0.59
CA LYS A 3 21.50 -38.86 -1.88
C LYS A 3 21.44 -37.77 -2.97
N ASP A 4 20.49 -36.86 -2.86
CA ASP A 4 20.28 -35.77 -3.81
C ASP A 4 21.22 -34.58 -3.50
N ASP A 5 21.43 -34.29 -2.21
CA ASP A 5 22.32 -33.20 -1.77
C ASP A 5 23.78 -33.49 -2.11
N VAL A 6 24.23 -34.73 -1.90
CA VAL A 6 25.58 -35.19 -2.25
C VAL A 6 25.84 -35.02 -3.75
N GLN A 7 24.85 -35.36 -4.59
CA GLN A 7 24.96 -35.24 -6.04
C GLN A 7 25.01 -33.77 -6.49
N LEU A 8 24.17 -32.91 -5.89
CA LEU A 8 24.22 -31.47 -6.15
C LEU A 8 25.58 -30.87 -5.78
N ILE A 9 26.13 -31.23 -4.62
CA ILE A 9 27.46 -30.75 -4.18
C ILE A 9 28.55 -31.14 -5.19
N HIS A 10 28.58 -32.39 -5.66
CA HIS A 10 29.57 -32.84 -6.64
C HIS A 10 29.45 -32.08 -7.97
N ARG A 11 28.22 -31.82 -8.44
CA ARG A 11 27.98 -31.05 -9.65
C ARG A 11 28.44 -29.60 -9.51
N ILE A 12 28.13 -28.96 -8.39
CA ILE A 12 28.56 -27.58 -8.10
C ILE A 12 30.08 -27.47 -8.07
N LEU A 13 30.76 -28.41 -7.39
CA LEU A 13 32.23 -28.46 -7.35
C LEU A 13 32.86 -28.74 -8.73
N SER A 14 32.08 -29.24 -9.68
CA SER A 14 32.48 -29.48 -11.06
C SER A 14 32.16 -28.30 -12.00
N GLY A 15 31.66 -27.17 -11.47
CA GLY A 15 31.38 -25.95 -12.24
C GLY A 15 29.95 -25.82 -12.79
N ASP A 16 29.01 -26.61 -12.28
CA ASP A 16 27.59 -26.55 -12.66
C ASP A 16 26.82 -25.53 -11.79
N ASP A 17 26.65 -24.31 -12.32
CA ASP A 17 25.95 -23.22 -11.63
C ASP A 17 24.43 -23.46 -11.51
N GLU A 18 23.84 -24.30 -12.36
CA GLU A 18 22.43 -24.69 -12.30
C GLU A 18 22.16 -25.63 -11.10
N ALA A 19 23.11 -26.50 -10.79
CA ALA A 19 23.08 -27.32 -9.58
C ALA A 19 23.12 -26.47 -8.30
N PHE A 20 23.83 -25.33 -8.31
CA PHE A 20 23.82 -24.41 -7.17
C PHE A 20 22.48 -23.70 -7.01
N SER A 21 21.87 -23.28 -8.12
CA SER A 21 20.53 -22.69 -8.12
C SER A 21 19.47 -23.64 -7.54
N THR A 22 19.57 -24.93 -7.87
CA THR A 22 18.70 -25.99 -7.30
C THR A 22 18.90 -26.14 -5.79
N LEU A 23 20.14 -26.08 -5.30
CA LEU A 23 20.46 -26.11 -3.87
C LEU A 23 19.88 -24.89 -3.14
N VAL A 24 20.00 -23.69 -3.73
CA VAL A 24 19.42 -22.46 -3.16
C VAL A 24 17.91 -22.58 -3.03
N GLN A 25 17.21 -22.97 -4.10
CA GLN A 25 15.76 -23.15 -4.09
C GLN A 25 15.28 -24.11 -2.99
N LYS A 26 16.06 -25.17 -2.75
CA LYS A 26 15.75 -26.21 -1.74
C LYS A 26 15.87 -25.71 -0.30
N TYR A 27 16.84 -24.85 0.01
CA TYR A 27 17.15 -24.45 1.39
C TYR A 27 16.80 -23.00 1.72
N GLN A 28 16.50 -22.16 0.72
CA GLN A 28 16.29 -20.72 0.92
C GLN A 28 15.18 -20.41 1.93
N LYS A 29 14.04 -21.11 1.88
CA LYS A 29 12.93 -20.89 2.82
C LYS A 29 13.35 -21.15 4.26
N SER A 30 14.04 -22.27 4.51
CA SER A 30 14.47 -22.66 5.86
C SER A 30 15.58 -21.77 6.41
N VAL A 31 16.54 -21.37 5.58
CA VAL A 31 17.61 -20.42 5.95
C VAL A 31 17.01 -19.04 6.24
N HIS A 32 16.14 -18.56 5.36
CA HIS A 32 15.43 -17.29 5.54
C HIS A 32 14.61 -17.28 6.84
N ALA A 33 13.82 -18.33 7.10
CA ALA A 33 13.06 -18.45 8.33
C ALA A 33 13.93 -18.41 9.60
N LEU A 34 15.13 -19.02 9.56
CA LEU A 34 16.09 -18.98 10.66
C LEU A 34 16.67 -17.58 10.87
N VAL A 35 17.10 -16.94 9.79
CA VAL A 35 17.71 -15.61 9.84
C VAL A 35 16.68 -14.60 10.32
N TRP A 36 15.49 -14.62 9.72
CA TRP A 36 14.37 -13.78 10.11
C TRP A 36 14.03 -13.92 11.59
N ARG A 37 13.99 -15.15 12.11
CA ARG A 37 13.78 -15.40 13.53
C ARG A 37 14.80 -14.72 14.44
N LYS A 38 16.05 -14.59 14.00
CA LYS A 38 17.17 -14.03 14.78
C LYS A 38 17.28 -12.51 14.67
N ILE A 39 16.90 -11.97 13.51
CA ILE A 39 17.10 -10.56 13.16
C ILE A 39 15.82 -9.75 13.39
N GLY A 40 14.65 -10.35 13.23
CA GLY A 40 13.34 -9.73 13.52
C GLY A 40 12.86 -8.74 12.46
N ASP A 41 13.66 -8.53 11.41
CA ASP A 41 13.40 -7.71 10.23
C ASP A 41 13.51 -8.58 8.97
N PHE A 42 12.53 -8.46 8.06
CA PHE A 42 12.41 -9.30 6.87
C PHE A 42 13.43 -8.93 5.78
N HIS A 43 13.73 -7.65 5.59
CA HIS A 43 14.64 -7.18 4.54
C HIS A 43 16.08 -7.53 4.89
N TYR A 44 16.49 -7.29 6.15
CA TYR A 44 17.81 -7.72 6.61
C TYR A 44 17.93 -9.25 6.64
N ALA A 45 16.82 -9.95 6.85
CA ALA A 45 16.83 -11.40 6.78
C ALA A 45 17.04 -11.93 5.36
N GLU A 46 16.45 -11.26 4.36
CA GLU A 46 16.68 -11.58 2.95
C GLU A 46 18.14 -11.34 2.57
N GLU A 47 18.71 -10.19 2.92
CA GLU A 47 20.12 -9.85 2.67
C GLU A 47 21.07 -10.87 3.31
N ILE A 48 20.89 -11.18 4.59
CA ILE A 48 21.74 -12.15 5.30
C ILE A 48 21.55 -13.58 4.74
N THR A 49 20.36 -13.90 4.21
CA THR A 49 20.11 -15.18 3.55
C THR A 49 20.88 -15.27 2.23
N GLN A 50 20.87 -14.21 1.42
CA GLN A 50 21.67 -14.13 0.19
C GLN A 50 23.16 -14.25 0.51
N ASP A 51 23.65 -13.54 1.53
CA ASP A 51 25.03 -13.64 2.02
C ASP A 51 25.39 -15.04 2.52
N THR A 52 24.43 -15.73 3.14
CA THR A 52 24.62 -17.12 3.58
C THR A 52 24.91 -18.03 2.40
N PHE A 53 24.12 -17.93 1.33
CA PHE A 53 24.34 -18.75 0.12
C PHE A 53 25.59 -18.32 -0.65
N LEU A 54 25.90 -17.03 -0.71
CA LEU A 54 27.15 -16.55 -1.32
C LEU A 54 28.37 -17.08 -0.58
N GLN A 55 28.35 -17.10 0.76
CA GLN A 55 29.41 -17.72 1.56
C GLN A 55 29.43 -19.24 1.42
N ALA A 56 28.28 -19.88 1.32
CA ALA A 56 28.18 -21.31 1.11
C ALA A 56 28.82 -21.70 -0.24
N TYR A 57 28.53 -20.97 -1.33
CA TYR A 57 29.15 -21.19 -2.65
C TYR A 57 30.68 -21.09 -2.56
N LYS A 58 31.19 -19.99 -2.00
CA LYS A 58 32.62 -19.74 -1.86
C LYS A 58 33.36 -20.78 -1.01
N LYS A 59 32.66 -21.41 -0.05
CA LYS A 59 33.26 -22.33 0.92
C LYS A 59 32.82 -23.77 0.74
N LEU A 60 32.05 -24.10 -0.30
CA LEU A 60 31.44 -25.43 -0.46
C LEU A 60 32.50 -26.55 -0.47
N SER A 61 33.68 -26.28 -1.04
CA SER A 61 34.82 -27.19 -1.05
C SER A 61 35.38 -27.53 0.34
N THR A 62 35.03 -26.76 1.38
CA THR A 62 35.46 -26.99 2.76
C THR A 62 34.51 -27.90 3.55
N LEU A 63 33.36 -28.26 2.98
CA LEU A 63 32.41 -29.17 3.59
C LEU A 63 32.98 -30.60 3.61
N LYS A 64 33.41 -31.07 4.79
CA LYS A 64 34.07 -32.38 4.95
C LYS A 64 33.14 -33.57 4.75
N ASP A 65 31.87 -33.42 5.11
CA ASP A 65 30.85 -34.46 4.97
C ASP A 65 29.64 -33.86 4.23
N PRO A 66 29.45 -34.22 2.95
CA PRO A 66 28.32 -33.74 2.15
C PRO A 66 26.95 -34.02 2.78
N ASN A 67 26.82 -35.04 3.64
CA ASN A 67 25.56 -35.35 4.34
C ASN A 67 25.19 -34.31 5.41
N GLN A 68 26.12 -33.43 5.79
CA GLN A 68 25.92 -32.41 6.83
C GLN A 68 25.61 -31.02 6.25
N LEU A 69 25.33 -30.92 4.94
CA LEU A 69 25.05 -29.65 4.26
C LEU A 69 24.03 -28.77 5.01
N ALA A 70 22.90 -29.35 5.44
CA ALA A 70 21.86 -28.61 6.14
C ALA A 70 22.33 -28.00 7.48
N GLY A 71 23.07 -28.77 8.29
CA GLY A 71 23.65 -28.26 9.55
C GLY A 71 24.78 -27.26 9.30
N TRP A 72 25.53 -27.43 8.20
CA TRP A 72 26.58 -26.51 7.80
C TRP A 72 26.03 -25.15 7.35
N LEU A 73 24.94 -25.13 6.58
CA LEU A 73 24.21 -23.91 6.22
C LEU A 73 23.67 -23.18 7.46
N TYR A 74 23.14 -23.92 8.44
CA TYR A 74 22.73 -23.35 9.74
C TYR A 74 23.90 -22.62 10.43
N VAL A 75 25.10 -23.22 10.45
CA VAL A 75 26.28 -22.61 11.08
C VAL A 75 26.67 -21.30 10.40
N ILE A 76 26.67 -21.27 9.07
CA ILE A 76 26.99 -20.07 8.28
C ILE A 76 25.96 -18.97 8.57
N ALA A 77 24.67 -19.28 8.43
CA ALA A 77 23.57 -18.35 8.67
C ALA A 77 23.60 -17.80 10.12
N ASN A 78 23.76 -18.66 11.11
CA ASN A 78 23.80 -18.27 12.50
C ASN A 78 24.99 -17.34 12.81
N ARG A 79 26.16 -17.60 12.21
CA ARG A 79 27.33 -16.73 12.37
C ARG A 79 27.09 -15.35 11.78
N LEU A 80 26.51 -15.29 10.57
CA LEU A 80 26.16 -14.03 9.93
C LEU A 80 25.16 -13.21 10.75
N CYS A 81 24.15 -13.86 11.32
CA CYS A 81 23.22 -13.19 12.23
C CYS A 81 23.92 -12.60 13.46
N ILE A 82 24.84 -13.35 14.09
CA ILE A 82 25.60 -12.88 15.26
C ILE A 82 26.48 -11.68 14.88
N ASP A 83 27.16 -11.75 13.74
CA ASP A 83 27.99 -10.67 13.24
C ASP A 83 27.17 -9.40 12.93
N TRP A 84 25.99 -9.55 12.35
CA TRP A 84 25.06 -8.44 12.12
C TRP A 84 24.57 -7.84 13.43
N ILE A 85 24.09 -8.65 14.38
CA ILE A 85 23.60 -8.18 15.69
C ILE A 85 24.71 -7.43 16.46
N ARG A 86 25.97 -7.89 16.36
CA ARG A 86 27.12 -7.23 16.99
C ARG A 86 27.41 -5.85 16.39
N LYS A 87 27.25 -5.69 15.08
CA LYS A 87 27.45 -4.40 14.38
C LYS A 87 26.35 -3.37 14.68
N GLN A 88 25.16 -3.83 15.09
CA GLN A 88 24.01 -2.96 15.38
C GLN A 88 23.95 -2.46 16.83
N LYS A 89 24.81 -2.94 17.73
CA LYS A 89 24.93 -2.36 19.09
C LYS A 89 25.80 -1.10 19.03
N PRO A 90 25.34 0.07 19.51
CA PRO A 90 26.15 1.29 19.49
C PRO A 90 27.44 1.05 20.28
N ALA A 91 28.58 1.15 19.59
CA ALA A 91 29.82 1.50 20.25
C ALA A 91 29.64 2.93 20.79
N GLN A 92 29.60 3.07 22.11
CA GLN A 92 29.91 4.33 22.77
C GLN A 92 31.32 4.74 22.30
N GLN A 93 31.41 5.73 21.39
CA GLN A 93 32.31 6.90 21.47
C GLN A 93 32.58 7.56 20.10
N SER A 94 32.39 8.88 20.13
CA SER A 94 32.98 9.99 19.36
C SER A 94 32.66 10.20 17.87
N LEU A 95 32.00 11.34 17.63
CA LEU A 95 31.98 12.13 16.40
C LEU A 95 33.38 12.70 16.10
N GLU A 96 33.80 12.70 14.83
CA GLU A 96 34.28 13.88 14.10
C GLU A 96 34.58 13.58 12.61
N ASN A 97 33.89 14.33 11.73
CA ASN A 97 34.15 14.75 10.35
C ASN A 97 35.06 13.96 9.40
N THR A 98 34.54 13.63 8.20
CA THR A 98 35.02 14.20 6.90
C THR A 98 33.99 13.95 5.80
N ALA A 99 33.78 14.98 4.96
CA ALA A 99 32.80 15.04 3.89
C ALA A 99 33.37 14.60 2.52
N VAL A 100 32.47 14.03 1.70
CA VAL A 100 32.41 13.94 0.22
C VAL A 100 33.50 13.18 -0.54
N LYS A 101 33.10 12.04 -1.10
CA LYS A 101 33.25 11.75 -2.54
C LYS A 101 31.94 11.14 -3.07
N ALA A 102 31.31 11.86 -3.98
CA ALA A 102 30.21 11.36 -4.80
C ALA A 102 30.75 10.45 -5.91
N ILE A 103 29.85 9.61 -6.43
CA ILE A 103 29.95 8.78 -7.64
C ILE A 103 30.58 7.40 -7.39
N ASP A 104 29.72 6.49 -6.94
CA ASP A 104 29.27 5.40 -7.78
C ASP A 104 27.77 5.16 -7.51
N LYS A 105 26.92 5.68 -8.42
CA LYS A 105 25.56 5.20 -8.77
C LYS A 105 24.64 5.00 -7.53
N ILE A 106 23.78 5.93 -7.12
CA ILE A 106 22.35 6.02 -7.51
C ILE A 106 21.76 4.67 -8.03
N THR A 107 22.04 3.53 -7.39
CA THR A 107 21.80 2.21 -8.04
C THR A 107 20.55 1.45 -7.56
N TYR A 108 19.96 1.76 -6.41
CA TYR A 108 18.90 0.88 -5.86
C TYR A 108 17.99 1.53 -4.82
N GLU A 109 18.32 2.73 -4.34
CA GLU A 109 17.87 3.28 -3.05
C GLU A 109 16.43 3.83 -3.04
N ARG A 110 15.69 3.62 -4.12
CA ARG A 110 14.23 3.73 -4.13
C ARG A 110 13.49 2.51 -4.69
N TYR A 111 14.23 1.48 -5.08
CA TYR A 111 13.72 0.31 -5.77
C TYR A 111 12.71 -0.50 -4.92
N LEU A 112 12.62 -0.29 -3.59
CA LEU A 112 11.78 -1.09 -2.68
C LEU A 112 10.97 -0.32 -1.62
N LEU A 113 10.91 1.01 -1.66
CA LEU A 113 10.39 1.83 -0.56
C LEU A 113 8.84 1.79 -0.43
N GLU A 114 8.32 0.60 -0.10
CA GLU A 114 6.93 0.21 0.18
C GLU A 114 6.20 -0.47 -1.01
N GLN A 115 6.65 -1.66 -1.46
CA GLN A 115 5.77 -2.62 -2.15
C GLN A 115 4.54 -2.87 -1.26
N ARG A 116 3.35 -2.31 -1.54
CA ARG A 116 2.36 -2.79 -2.52
C ARG A 116 2.03 -4.28 -2.28
N GLU A 117 0.88 -4.51 -1.62
CA GLU A 117 0.29 -5.77 -1.11
C GLU A 117 0.58 -6.14 0.35
N THR A 118 1.57 -5.51 1.00
CA THR A 118 2.04 -6.02 2.28
C THR A 118 1.22 -5.63 3.51
N GLU A 119 0.39 -4.59 3.59
CA GLU A 119 -0.19 -4.23 4.91
C GLU A 119 -1.09 -5.32 5.54
N ALA A 120 -1.83 -6.13 4.77
CA ALA A 120 -2.58 -7.27 5.33
C ALA A 120 -1.67 -8.49 5.62
N ALA A 121 -0.55 -8.63 4.91
CA ALA A 121 0.46 -9.66 5.15
C ALA A 121 1.36 -9.28 6.36
N GLU A 122 1.84 -8.04 6.42
CA GLU A 122 2.55 -7.35 7.52
C GLU A 122 1.72 -7.30 8.79
N HIS A 123 0.40 -7.05 8.72
CA HIS A 123 -0.44 -7.04 9.92
C HIS A 123 -0.71 -8.46 10.46
N ARG A 124 -0.86 -9.46 9.57
CA ARG A 124 -0.87 -10.90 9.96
C ARG A 124 0.48 -11.31 10.54
N TYR A 125 1.57 -10.86 9.90
CA TYR A 125 2.96 -11.06 10.32
C TYR A 125 3.27 -10.42 11.66
N GLU A 126 2.73 -9.24 11.97
CA GLU A 126 2.93 -8.52 13.22
C GLU A 126 2.19 -9.20 14.38
N ILE A 127 0.97 -9.73 14.13
CA ILE A 127 0.25 -10.57 15.09
C ILE A 127 1.04 -11.86 15.35
N VAL A 128 1.52 -12.52 14.29
CA VAL A 128 2.38 -13.71 14.41
C VAL A 128 3.65 -13.39 15.19
N LYS A 129 4.33 -12.27 14.91
CA LYS A 129 5.53 -11.83 15.61
C LYS A 129 5.28 -11.62 17.10
N ARG A 130 4.20 -10.92 17.48
CA ARG A 130 3.81 -10.71 18.89
C ARG A 130 3.45 -12.01 19.61
N LEU A 131 2.77 -12.93 18.95
CA LEU A 131 2.43 -14.25 19.51
C LEU A 131 3.71 -15.08 19.72
N LEU A 132 4.57 -15.12 18.70
CA LEU A 132 5.85 -15.79 18.77
C LEU A 132 6.74 -15.18 19.86
N GLU A 133 6.75 -13.86 20.07
CA GLU A 133 7.51 -13.16 21.13
C GLU A 133 7.24 -13.68 22.54
N LYS A 134 6.05 -14.24 22.80
CA LYS A 134 5.69 -14.83 24.09
C LYS A 134 6.28 -16.23 24.32
N LEU A 135 6.89 -16.84 23.30
CA LEU A 135 7.55 -18.14 23.40
C LEU A 135 9.01 -18.02 23.85
N PRO A 136 9.50 -18.95 24.68
CA PRO A 136 10.93 -19.17 24.89
C PRO A 136 11.67 -19.34 23.56
N GLU A 137 12.91 -18.87 23.48
CA GLU A 137 13.67 -18.80 22.22
C GLU A 137 13.72 -20.16 21.49
N SER A 138 14.00 -21.23 22.23
CA SER A 138 14.11 -22.58 21.68
C SER A 138 12.79 -23.14 21.11
N GLU A 139 11.65 -22.69 21.63
CA GLU A 139 10.30 -23.07 21.18
C GLU A 139 9.90 -22.25 19.96
N ARG A 140 10.15 -20.94 20.01
CA ARG A 140 9.88 -20.01 18.91
C ARG A 140 10.64 -20.37 17.63
N THR A 141 11.93 -20.73 17.76
CA THR A 141 12.77 -21.15 16.62
C THR A 141 12.23 -22.42 15.96
N VAL A 142 11.79 -23.39 16.77
CA VAL A 142 11.23 -24.64 16.26
C VAL A 142 9.87 -24.42 15.57
N VAL A 143 9.00 -23.58 16.13
CA VAL A 143 7.73 -23.20 15.49
C VAL A 143 7.97 -22.45 14.18
N THR A 144 8.92 -21.53 14.15
CA THR A 144 9.23 -20.76 12.94
C THR A 144 9.75 -21.67 11.82
N LEU A 145 10.67 -22.59 12.12
CA LEU A 145 11.18 -23.54 11.12
C LEU A 145 10.14 -24.55 10.66
N TYR A 146 9.22 -24.96 11.54
CA TYR A 146 8.17 -25.92 11.20
C TYR A 146 7.09 -25.32 10.30
N TYR A 147 6.59 -24.14 10.66
CA TYR A 147 5.46 -23.52 9.96
C TYR A 147 5.90 -22.59 8.81
N LEU A 148 6.99 -21.84 8.95
CA LEU A 148 7.48 -20.94 7.88
C LEU A 148 8.61 -21.57 7.07
N GLY A 149 9.45 -22.37 7.72
CA GLY A 149 10.51 -23.11 7.01
C GLY A 149 10.02 -24.38 6.32
N GLU A 150 8.73 -24.73 6.48
CA GLU A 150 8.06 -25.95 5.97
C GLU A 150 8.81 -27.26 6.32
N MET A 151 9.57 -27.26 7.42
CA MET A 151 10.43 -28.38 7.79
C MET A 151 9.68 -29.39 8.67
N THR A 152 9.85 -30.68 8.40
CA THR A 152 9.44 -31.75 9.31
C THR A 152 10.29 -31.73 10.59
N ALA A 153 9.76 -32.30 11.69
CA ALA A 153 10.51 -32.39 12.94
C ALA A 153 11.87 -33.11 12.80
N LYS A 154 11.97 -34.04 11.85
CA LYS A 154 13.23 -34.75 11.52
C LYS A 154 14.23 -33.83 10.83
N GLU A 155 13.78 -33.00 9.90
CA GLU A 155 14.62 -32.03 9.18
C GLU A 155 15.07 -30.91 10.12
N ILE A 156 14.19 -30.39 10.98
CA ILE A 156 14.55 -29.39 11.99
C ILE A 156 15.60 -29.97 12.95
N GLY A 157 15.45 -31.24 13.36
CA GLY A 157 16.43 -31.90 14.22
C GLY A 157 17.83 -31.95 13.59
N LYS A 158 17.91 -32.28 12.30
CA LYS A 158 19.17 -32.26 11.54
C LYS A 158 19.72 -30.85 11.37
N PHE A 159 18.85 -29.88 11.05
CA PHE A 159 19.23 -28.50 10.79
C PHE A 159 19.75 -27.78 12.05
N LEU A 160 19.14 -28.06 13.21
CA LEU A 160 19.53 -27.48 14.50
C LEU A 160 20.54 -28.34 15.29
N GLY A 161 20.86 -29.56 14.84
CA GLY A 161 21.76 -30.48 15.54
C GLY A 161 21.21 -31.05 16.85
N VAL A 162 19.90 -31.29 16.94
CA VAL A 162 19.22 -31.81 18.15
C VAL A 162 18.29 -32.99 17.83
N SER A 163 17.94 -33.79 18.84
CA SER A 163 17.09 -34.98 18.62
C SER A 163 15.67 -34.62 18.16
N VAL A 164 15.06 -35.48 17.34
CA VAL A 164 13.66 -35.31 16.88
C VAL A 164 12.69 -35.24 18.06
N ASN A 165 12.93 -36.02 19.12
CA ASN A 165 12.11 -35.98 20.34
C ASN A 165 12.16 -34.60 21.03
N THR A 166 13.32 -33.94 21.02
CA THR A 166 13.47 -32.57 21.52
C THR A 166 12.67 -31.57 20.70
N ILE A 167 12.62 -31.74 19.36
CA ILE A 167 11.82 -30.91 18.46
C ILE A 167 10.32 -31.09 18.72
N THR A 168 9.85 -32.34 18.77
CA THR A 168 8.43 -32.66 19.03
C THR A 168 7.97 -32.12 20.38
N SER A 169 8.80 -32.24 21.42
CA SER A 169 8.52 -31.68 22.74
C SER A 169 8.43 -30.15 22.72
N ARG A 170 9.34 -29.47 22.02
CA ARG A 170 9.32 -28.00 21.87
C ARG A 170 8.11 -27.50 21.08
N LEU A 171 7.73 -28.18 19.99
CA LEU A 171 6.50 -27.87 19.24
C LEU A 171 5.26 -27.99 20.13
N LYS A 172 5.16 -29.08 20.91
CA LYS A 172 4.02 -29.30 21.81
C LYS A 172 3.89 -28.17 22.85
N ARG A 173 4.98 -27.85 23.57
CA ARG A 173 4.99 -26.77 24.57
C ARG A 173 4.71 -25.40 23.95
N ALA A 174 5.22 -25.15 22.74
CA ALA A 174 4.97 -23.91 22.04
C ALA A 174 3.48 -23.72 21.72
N ARG A 175 2.82 -24.77 21.20
CA ARG A 175 1.37 -24.75 20.93
C ARG A 175 0.56 -24.48 22.20
N GLU A 176 0.90 -25.13 23.31
CA GLU A 176 0.23 -24.94 24.61
C GLU A 176 0.38 -23.50 25.14
N ARG A 177 1.59 -22.92 25.07
CA ARG A 177 1.85 -21.54 25.53
C ARG A 177 1.21 -20.47 24.65
N LEU A 178 1.16 -20.70 23.35
CA LEU A 178 0.51 -19.80 22.40
C LEU A 178 -1.01 -19.77 22.62
N LYS A 179 -1.63 -20.94 22.85
CA LYS A 179 -3.05 -21.04 23.19
C LYS A 179 -3.41 -20.24 24.44
N ALA A 180 -2.60 -20.32 25.50
CA ALA A 180 -2.81 -19.53 26.72
C ALA A 180 -2.56 -18.02 26.52
N SER A 181 -1.63 -17.66 25.63
CA SER A 181 -1.30 -16.27 25.30
C SER A 181 -2.34 -15.57 24.42
N GLU A 182 -3.07 -16.37 23.64
CA GLU A 182 -4.19 -15.98 22.79
C GLU A 182 -5.40 -15.59 23.66
N GLU A 183 -5.74 -16.39 24.68
CA GLU A 183 -6.81 -16.09 25.66
C GLU A 183 -6.59 -14.75 26.39
N LEU A 184 -5.34 -14.37 26.68
CA LEU A 184 -4.99 -13.13 27.37
C LEU A 184 -5.16 -11.88 26.48
N LEU A 185 -4.74 -11.94 25.22
CA LEU A 185 -4.92 -10.87 24.23
C LEU A 185 -6.41 -10.62 23.94
N ILE A 186 -7.22 -11.68 24.01
CA ILE A 186 -8.68 -11.63 23.85
C ILE A 186 -9.34 -10.93 25.05
N LYS A 187 -8.88 -11.20 26.28
CA LYS A 187 -9.47 -10.67 27.51
C LYS A 187 -9.21 -9.17 27.72
N GLU A 188 -8.10 -8.65 27.22
CA GLU A 188 -7.80 -7.20 27.21
C GLU A 188 -8.58 -6.43 26.14
N THR A 189 -8.92 -7.08 25.02
CA THR A 189 -9.48 -6.39 23.83
C THR A 189 -11.01 -6.53 23.72
N LEU A 190 -11.59 -7.61 24.25
CA LEU A 190 -13.02 -7.91 24.14
C LEU A 190 -13.52 -8.44 25.49
N GLY A 191 -14.38 -7.67 26.16
CA GLY A 191 -14.99 -8.07 27.43
C GLY A 191 -15.83 -9.35 27.33
N GLY A 192 -15.19 -10.51 27.48
CA GLY A 192 -15.83 -11.75 27.94
C GLY A 192 -16.49 -12.68 26.91
N TRP A 193 -15.95 -12.84 25.70
CA TRP A 193 -16.46 -13.84 24.72
C TRP A 193 -15.44 -14.95 24.40
N GLN A 194 -15.90 -16.22 24.35
CA GLN A 194 -15.06 -17.39 24.01
C GLN A 194 -15.03 -17.67 22.50
N LEU A 195 -13.85 -18.00 21.97
CA LEU A 195 -13.55 -18.23 20.54
C LEU A 195 -12.94 -19.65 20.29
N PRO A 196 -12.98 -20.16 19.05
CA PRO A 196 -12.63 -21.56 18.73
C PRO A 196 -11.13 -21.86 18.72
N ASN A 197 -10.78 -23.09 19.10
CA ASN A 197 -9.46 -23.59 19.51
C ASN A 197 -8.28 -23.56 18.49
N ASN A 198 -8.46 -23.07 17.25
CA ASN A 198 -7.50 -23.30 16.14
C ASN A 198 -7.09 -22.04 15.34
N LEU A 199 -7.34 -20.83 15.85
CA LEU A 199 -7.08 -19.58 15.14
C LEU A 199 -5.59 -19.38 14.85
N PHE A 200 -4.69 -19.71 15.78
CA PHE A 200 -3.25 -19.64 15.58
C PHE A 200 -2.74 -20.49 14.40
N GLU A 201 -3.18 -21.76 14.31
CA GLU A 201 -2.73 -22.65 13.21
C GLU A 201 -3.21 -22.17 11.84
N ASN A 202 -4.41 -21.57 11.78
CA ASN A 202 -4.96 -21.01 10.55
C ASN A 202 -4.20 -19.76 10.08
N ILE A 203 -3.78 -18.89 11.01
CA ILE A 203 -3.00 -17.69 10.70
C ILE A 203 -1.60 -18.06 10.20
N MET A 204 -0.92 -18.99 10.86
CA MET A 204 0.43 -19.42 10.46
C MET A 204 0.44 -20.11 9.08
N ARG A 205 -0.61 -20.87 8.76
CA ARG A 205 -0.75 -21.54 7.46
C ARG A 205 -1.00 -20.55 6.32
N GLN A 206 -1.83 -19.53 6.55
CA GLN A 206 -2.07 -18.46 5.57
C GLN A 206 -0.84 -17.59 5.29
N VAL A 207 0.08 -17.46 6.25
CA VAL A 207 1.36 -16.77 6.05
C VAL A 207 2.35 -17.61 5.25
N ALA A 208 2.29 -18.94 5.37
CA ALA A 208 3.15 -19.86 4.61
C ALA A 208 2.73 -20.02 3.13
N ASP A 209 1.43 -19.87 2.83
CA ASP A 209 0.84 -20.09 1.49
C ASP A 209 1.06 -18.93 0.48
N LEU A 210 2.10 -18.09 0.62
CA LEU A 210 2.46 -17.06 -0.38
C LEU A 210 3.24 -17.66 -1.60
N ASP A 211 2.80 -18.87 -2.02
CA ASP A 211 3.03 -19.73 -3.22
C ASP A 211 4.26 -20.68 -3.37
N PRO A 212 4.13 -21.84 -4.10
CA PRO A 212 2.93 -22.60 -4.53
C PRO A 212 2.87 -24.07 -4.03
N VAL A 213 1.65 -24.65 -4.10
CA VAL A 213 1.15 -25.91 -3.48
C VAL A 213 1.06 -27.09 -4.48
N PRO A 214 0.92 -28.36 -4.00
CA PRO A 214 0.05 -29.34 -4.66
C PRO A 214 -1.08 -29.89 -3.76
N SER A 215 -2.28 -30.03 -4.32
CA SER A 215 -3.51 -30.60 -3.69
C SER A 215 -3.57 -32.14 -3.76
N PRO A 216 -4.40 -32.82 -2.95
CA PRO A 216 -5.53 -33.60 -3.52
C PRO A 216 -6.77 -33.64 -2.56
N PRO A 217 -7.83 -34.48 -2.77
CA PRO A 217 -9.14 -34.06 -3.28
C PRO A 217 -10.31 -34.33 -2.31
N GLY A 218 -11.47 -33.67 -2.50
CA GLY A 218 -12.71 -34.05 -1.81
C GLY A 218 -13.83 -33.02 -1.85
N LYS A 219 -15.06 -33.48 -2.12
CA LYS A 219 -16.28 -32.72 -2.47
C LYS A 219 -16.95 -31.94 -1.32
N PRO A 220 -17.87 -31.01 -1.64
CA PRO A 220 -18.32 -29.93 -0.76
C PRO A 220 -19.60 -30.27 0.01
N LEU A 221 -19.76 -29.69 1.20
CA LEU A 221 -21.02 -29.25 1.85
C LEU A 221 -20.74 -28.98 3.34
N LEU A 222 -20.89 -27.74 3.80
CA LEU A 222 -21.57 -27.33 5.05
C LEU A 222 -21.48 -25.78 5.24
N PRO A 223 -22.42 -25.16 6.01
CA PRO A 223 -22.92 -23.80 5.81
C PRO A 223 -22.11 -22.70 6.51
N TRP A 224 -22.33 -21.46 6.05
CA TRP A 224 -21.55 -20.24 6.31
C TRP A 224 -21.63 -19.66 7.75
N VAL A 225 -22.03 -20.44 8.76
CA VAL A 225 -22.30 -19.95 10.13
C VAL A 225 -21.07 -20.02 11.06
N ALA A 226 -19.90 -20.45 10.59
CA ALA A 226 -18.76 -20.76 11.46
C ALA A 226 -17.57 -19.79 11.43
N PHE A 227 -17.68 -18.56 10.89
CA PHE A 227 -16.52 -17.65 10.82
C PHE A 227 -16.76 -16.27 11.45
N SER A 228 -15.85 -15.96 12.38
CA SER A 228 -15.96 -15.08 13.56
C SER A 228 -15.77 -13.58 13.31
N ALA A 229 -16.38 -12.77 14.19
CA ALA A 229 -16.30 -11.30 14.29
C ALA A 229 -14.89 -10.68 14.31
N ALA A 230 -13.82 -11.43 14.63
CA ALA A 230 -12.45 -10.92 14.67
C ALA A 230 -11.87 -10.54 13.30
N THR A 231 -12.24 -11.27 12.24
CA THR A 231 -11.81 -10.94 10.87
C THR A 231 -12.53 -9.69 10.37
N VAL A 232 -13.77 -9.52 10.77
CA VAL A 232 -14.58 -8.33 10.50
C VAL A 232 -14.04 -7.14 11.29
N LEU A 233 -13.62 -7.32 12.55
CA LEU A 233 -13.07 -6.25 13.40
C LEU A 233 -11.73 -5.69 12.88
N VAL A 234 -10.81 -6.54 12.39
CA VAL A 234 -9.54 -6.06 11.80
C VAL A 234 -9.79 -5.29 10.50
N ILE A 235 -10.82 -5.66 9.73
CA ILE A 235 -11.20 -4.98 8.49
C ILE A 235 -11.96 -3.67 8.79
N LEU A 236 -12.77 -3.66 9.84
CA LEU A 236 -13.47 -2.47 10.36
C LEU A 236 -12.50 -1.45 10.98
N LEU A 237 -11.49 -1.87 11.73
CA LEU A 237 -10.50 -0.94 12.32
C LEU A 237 -9.55 -0.31 11.28
N LEU A 238 -9.58 -0.77 10.01
CA LEU A 238 -8.69 -0.34 8.93
C LEU A 238 -9.31 0.64 7.90
N GLY A 239 -10.47 1.24 8.19
CA GLY A 239 -11.07 2.28 7.33
C GLY A 239 -11.88 1.68 6.17
N MET A 240 -13.20 1.80 6.24
CA MET A 240 -14.09 1.36 5.17
C MET A 240 -14.11 2.38 4.04
N GLY A 241 -13.19 2.24 3.09
CA GLY A 241 -13.25 2.89 1.79
C GLY A 241 -12.75 1.97 0.68
N ASN A 242 -13.01 2.31 -0.57
CA ASN A 242 -12.24 1.80 -1.72
C ASN A 242 -10.77 2.30 -1.74
N GLN A 243 -10.31 2.82 -0.59
CA GLN A 243 -9.02 3.42 -0.29
C GLN A 243 -7.87 2.40 -0.25
N TYR A 244 -8.13 1.13 -0.60
CA TYR A 244 -7.07 0.23 -1.05
C TYR A 244 -6.47 0.64 -2.39
N LEU A 245 -7.00 1.65 -3.10
CA LEU A 245 -6.24 2.35 -4.13
C LEU A 245 -5.09 3.22 -3.54
N ALA A 246 -5.26 3.78 -2.32
CA ALA A 246 -4.26 4.62 -1.66
C ALA A 246 -3.05 3.83 -1.13
N ARG A 247 -3.20 2.52 -0.89
CA ARG A 247 -2.08 1.63 -0.51
C ARG A 247 -1.13 1.27 -1.65
N PHE A 248 -1.43 1.68 -2.88
CA PHE A 248 -0.62 1.30 -4.04
C PHE A 248 0.12 2.44 -4.73
N GLN A 249 0.16 3.66 -4.18
CA GLN A 249 1.02 4.71 -4.72
C GLN A 249 1.49 5.69 -3.63
N LYS A 250 2.68 5.43 -3.07
CA LYS A 250 3.59 6.45 -2.52
C LYS A 250 4.83 6.57 -3.42
N PRO A 251 5.59 7.67 -3.33
CA PRO A 251 5.91 8.40 -4.54
C PRO A 251 7.34 8.14 -5.06
N TYR A 252 7.49 8.11 -6.39
CA TYR A 252 8.62 7.48 -7.09
C TYR A 252 9.62 8.54 -7.64
N SER A 253 10.85 8.61 -7.12
CA SER A 253 12.02 9.35 -7.66
C SER A 253 12.37 9.16 -9.14
N LEU A 254 13.14 10.09 -9.69
CA LEU A 254 13.13 10.33 -11.14
C LEU A 254 14.49 10.15 -11.76
N ASP A 255 15.38 9.53 -10.99
CA ASP A 255 16.79 9.43 -11.25
C ASP A 255 17.20 8.00 -11.62
N ALA A 256 16.24 7.11 -11.90
CA ALA A 256 16.54 5.77 -12.41
C ALA A 256 17.05 5.90 -13.85
N GLN A 257 18.36 5.72 -14.03
CA GLN A 257 18.97 5.67 -15.35
C GLN A 257 18.41 4.47 -16.13
N SER A 258 17.83 4.74 -17.29
CA SER A 258 17.52 3.72 -18.29
C SER A 258 18.81 3.05 -18.72
N GLU A 259 18.92 1.73 -18.55
CA GLU A 259 19.88 0.97 -19.35
C GLU A 259 19.43 1.06 -20.81
N PRO A 260 20.25 1.60 -21.72
CA PRO A 260 19.89 1.62 -23.12
C PRO A 260 20.00 0.19 -23.65
N THR A 261 18.86 -0.44 -23.95
CA THR A 261 18.86 -1.53 -24.93
C THR A 261 19.16 -0.90 -26.29
N ILE A 262 20.45 -0.84 -26.63
CA ILE A 262 20.90 -0.40 -27.94
C ILE A 262 20.59 -1.54 -28.92
N GLU A 263 19.51 -1.42 -29.68
CA GLU A 263 19.50 -2.00 -31.03
C GLU A 263 20.39 -1.14 -31.91
N ILE A 264 21.55 -1.69 -32.25
CA ILE A 264 22.53 -1.07 -33.13
C ILE A 264 21.93 -1.07 -34.55
N ILE A 265 21.55 0.11 -35.04
CA ILE A 265 21.54 0.39 -36.48
C ILE A 265 22.71 1.33 -36.74
N GLU A 266 23.63 0.87 -37.59
CA GLU A 266 24.90 1.52 -37.92
C GLU A 266 24.73 2.96 -38.41
N ALA A 267 25.50 3.89 -37.83
CA ALA A 267 25.95 5.09 -38.54
C ALA A 267 27.29 5.57 -37.96
N LEU A 268 28.30 5.58 -38.82
CA LEU A 268 29.68 6.01 -38.58
C LEU A 268 29.78 7.54 -38.51
N ALA A 269 30.49 8.10 -37.52
CA ALA A 269 31.32 9.31 -37.70
C ALA A 269 32.29 9.51 -36.53
N ILE A 270 33.57 9.57 -36.88
CA ILE A 270 34.76 9.81 -36.06
C ILE A 270 34.81 11.30 -35.66
N LEU A 271 35.27 11.63 -34.44
CA LEU A 271 36.31 12.64 -34.19
C LEU A 271 36.78 12.64 -32.73
N ASP A 272 38.09 12.84 -32.63
CA ASP A 272 39.04 12.63 -31.55
C ASP A 272 39.19 13.87 -30.64
N THR A 273 39.55 13.70 -29.36
CA THR A 273 40.69 14.40 -28.69
C THR A 273 40.74 14.21 -27.16
N ASP A 274 41.95 13.88 -26.72
CA ASP A 274 42.47 13.75 -25.35
C ASP A 274 42.42 15.02 -24.48
N ALA A 275 42.34 14.84 -23.15
CA ALA A 275 43.37 15.31 -22.20
C ALA A 275 43.06 15.02 -20.71
N LYS A 276 44.02 14.38 -20.02
CA LYS A 276 44.18 14.28 -18.56
C LYS A 276 44.81 15.57 -17.98
N LEU A 277 44.56 15.86 -16.70
CA LEU A 277 45.58 16.35 -15.76
C LEU A 277 45.13 16.25 -14.28
N THR A 278 46.11 16.30 -13.39
CA THR A 278 46.21 15.57 -12.11
C THR A 278 46.65 16.53 -10.98
N VAL A 279 46.11 16.33 -9.75
CA VAL A 279 46.70 16.60 -8.40
C VAL A 279 46.92 18.05 -7.90
N ARG A 280 46.46 18.37 -6.65
CA ARG A 280 47.31 18.55 -5.43
C ARG A 280 46.53 18.99 -4.16
N ASN A 281 46.94 18.40 -3.02
CA ASN A 281 46.47 18.62 -1.64
C ASN A 281 46.95 19.94 -0.99
N GLN A 282 46.29 20.37 0.10
CA GLN A 282 46.95 20.89 1.31
C GLN A 282 46.04 20.90 2.56
N VAL A 283 46.66 20.67 3.72
CA VAL A 283 46.12 20.54 5.09
C VAL A 283 46.83 21.57 5.99
N GLY A 284 46.14 22.08 7.03
CA GLY A 284 46.70 22.68 8.26
C GLY A 284 45.58 22.81 9.31
N GLN A 285 45.59 22.13 10.47
CA GLN A 285 46.26 22.42 11.76
C GLN A 285 46.00 23.85 12.30
N ALA A 286 45.81 24.16 13.60
CA ALA A 286 45.46 23.52 14.88
C ALA A 286 45.57 24.63 15.97
N THR A 287 45.24 24.32 17.24
CA THR A 287 45.59 25.00 18.53
C THR A 287 44.67 26.13 19.05
N ASP A 288 44.36 26.33 20.35
CA ASP A 288 44.65 25.64 21.63
C ASP A 288 43.92 26.32 22.84
N LEU A 289 43.81 25.57 23.98
CA LEU A 289 43.88 25.98 25.42
C LEU A 289 42.76 26.88 26.05
N ASP A 290 42.34 26.82 27.33
CA ASP A 290 42.83 26.18 28.56
C ASP A 290 41.74 26.07 29.68
N LYS A 291 42.09 25.30 30.73
CA LYS A 291 41.47 24.92 32.04
C LYS A 291 41.19 26.13 32.97
N SER A 292 40.58 26.12 34.16
CA SER A 292 40.30 25.19 35.29
C SER A 292 39.46 26.01 36.33
N ASN A 293 38.39 25.54 36.99
CA ASN A 293 38.25 24.60 38.12
C ASN A 293 38.19 25.28 39.54
N ILE A 294 37.46 24.61 40.47
CA ILE A 294 37.37 24.79 41.96
C ILE A 294 36.25 25.76 42.45
N GLY A 295 35.38 25.49 43.43
CA GLY A 295 35.15 24.42 44.43
C GLY A 295 34.12 24.95 45.49
N LEU A 296 33.18 24.14 46.00
CA LEU A 296 33.19 23.38 47.28
C LEU A 296 32.44 24.02 48.50
N ARG A 297 31.38 23.33 48.99
CA ARG A 297 31.03 22.92 50.40
C ARG A 297 29.50 22.85 50.62
N VAL A 298 28.86 21.68 50.86
CA VAL A 298 28.81 20.77 52.06
C VAL A 298 27.94 21.40 53.18
N SER A 299 26.85 20.80 53.72
CA SER A 299 26.66 19.51 54.45
C SER A 299 25.13 19.23 54.66
N GLU A 300 24.58 18.01 54.44
CA GLU A 300 24.22 16.90 55.41
C GLU A 300 23.01 17.22 56.33
N GLU A 301 21.95 16.41 56.53
CA GLU A 301 21.77 14.95 56.79
C GLU A 301 20.44 14.38 56.17
N VAL A 302 20.41 13.26 55.43
CA VAL A 302 20.14 11.82 55.77
C VAL A 302 18.74 11.53 56.38
N SER A 303 17.80 10.91 55.65
CA SER A 303 17.60 9.43 55.64
C SER A 303 16.66 8.90 54.53
N GLN A 304 17.14 7.84 53.86
CA GLN A 304 16.54 6.69 53.14
C GLN A 304 14.99 6.53 53.08
N SER A 305 14.35 5.89 52.08
CA SER A 305 14.68 5.29 50.78
C SER A 305 13.36 4.73 50.19
N ASN A 306 13.09 4.94 48.90
CA ASN A 306 12.55 3.93 47.97
C ASN A 306 12.26 4.61 46.61
N ALA A 307 13.15 4.39 45.66
CA ALA A 307 13.04 4.86 44.29
C ALA A 307 12.06 3.97 43.52
N SER A 308 10.87 4.49 43.21
CA SER A 308 10.14 4.11 41.99
C SER A 308 10.66 5.01 40.88
N GLU A 309 11.38 4.45 39.90
CA GLU A 309 11.64 5.17 38.65
C GLU A 309 10.31 5.33 37.90
N ASP A 310 9.81 6.56 37.93
CA ASP A 310 8.66 7.03 37.18
C ASP A 310 8.94 6.91 35.67
N PHE A 311 8.14 6.09 34.99
CA PHE A 311 7.97 6.22 33.55
C PHE A 311 7.28 7.57 33.28
N PRO A 312 7.79 8.44 32.40
CA PRO A 312 7.05 9.61 31.99
C PRO A 312 5.80 9.15 31.22
N MET A 313 4.62 9.28 31.84
CA MET A 313 3.35 9.27 31.12
C MET A 313 3.41 10.40 30.09
N ILE A 314 3.52 10.03 28.81
CA ILE A 314 3.29 10.97 27.71
C ILE A 314 1.79 11.27 27.71
N THR A 315 1.46 12.53 27.93
CA THR A 315 0.10 13.08 27.89
C THR A 315 -0.49 12.96 26.49
N ALA A 316 -1.24 11.89 26.22
CA ALA A 316 -2.14 11.82 25.07
C ALA A 316 -3.43 12.58 25.41
N SER A 317 -3.45 13.89 25.19
CA SER A 317 -4.63 14.75 25.40
C SER A 317 -5.29 15.18 24.09
N ASN A 318 -5.37 14.30 23.09
CA ASN A 318 -5.92 14.66 21.78
C ASN A 318 -7.20 13.84 21.56
N GLY A 319 -8.35 14.41 21.94
CA GLY A 319 -9.65 13.91 21.51
C GLY A 319 -9.81 14.01 19.98
N PRO A 320 -11.04 13.80 19.44
CA PRO A 320 -11.26 13.86 18.00
C PRO A 320 -10.82 15.23 17.42
N PRO A 321 -10.28 15.26 16.19
CA PRO A 321 -9.94 16.51 15.52
C PRO A 321 -11.13 17.46 15.47
N ILE A 322 -10.88 18.75 15.72
CA ILE A 322 -11.91 19.78 15.59
C ILE A 322 -12.06 20.10 14.10
N VAL A 323 -13.20 19.75 13.53
CA VAL A 323 -13.50 20.00 12.11
C VAL A 323 -14.06 21.41 11.94
N THR A 324 -13.40 22.21 11.11
CA THR A 324 -13.87 23.54 10.69
C THR A 324 -13.94 23.61 9.17
N ARG A 325 -14.97 24.28 8.64
CA ARG A 325 -15.18 24.44 7.19
C ARG A 325 -15.32 25.91 6.85
N PHE A 326 -14.66 26.34 5.78
CA PHE A 326 -14.79 27.68 5.25
C PHE A 326 -14.52 27.71 3.75
N THR A 327 -14.92 28.79 3.10
CA THR A 327 -14.69 29.02 1.67
C THR A 327 -13.88 30.29 1.51
N LEU A 328 -12.82 30.24 0.70
CA LEU A 328 -12.00 31.41 0.36
C LEU A 328 -12.77 32.35 -0.57
N SER A 329 -12.33 33.61 -0.70
CA SER A 329 -13.05 34.60 -1.54
C SER A 329 -13.18 34.21 -3.01
N ASN A 330 -12.30 33.35 -3.53
CA ASN A 330 -12.34 32.84 -4.90
C ASN A 330 -13.19 31.55 -5.08
N GLY A 331 -13.81 31.03 -4.02
CA GLY A 331 -14.67 29.84 -4.08
C GLY A 331 -13.96 28.52 -3.80
N ILE A 332 -12.67 28.51 -3.46
CA ILE A 332 -11.99 27.31 -2.98
C ILE A 332 -12.58 26.90 -1.63
N ARG A 333 -13.08 25.66 -1.54
CA ARG A 333 -13.59 25.08 -0.30
C ARG A 333 -12.44 24.56 0.55
N VAL A 334 -12.52 24.74 1.86
CA VAL A 334 -11.52 24.26 2.82
C VAL A 334 -12.20 23.50 3.95
N VAL A 335 -11.68 22.32 4.25
CA VAL A 335 -11.93 21.59 5.49
C VAL A 335 -10.63 21.52 6.29
N ASN A 336 -10.71 21.85 7.57
CA ASN A 336 -9.57 21.79 8.49
C ASN A 336 -9.90 20.87 9.66
N LEU A 337 -9.08 19.83 9.84
CA LEU A 337 -9.07 18.89 10.96
C LEU A 337 -7.98 19.34 11.94
N HIS A 338 -8.34 20.25 12.83
CA HIS A 338 -7.37 20.80 13.79
C HIS A 338 -7.12 19.80 14.93
N VAL A 339 -5.85 19.39 15.07
CA VAL A 339 -5.36 18.48 16.10
C VAL A 339 -4.52 19.28 17.09
N LYS A 340 -5.08 19.55 18.26
CA LYS A 340 -4.43 20.36 19.29
C LYS A 340 -3.04 19.80 19.63
N ASN A 341 -2.05 20.69 19.76
CA ASN A 341 -0.66 20.36 20.11
C ASN A 341 0.09 19.43 19.12
N SER A 342 -0.50 19.06 17.97
CA SER A 342 0.23 18.34 16.94
C SER A 342 1.33 19.22 16.37
N LYS A 343 2.51 18.63 16.10
CA LYS A 343 3.54 19.30 15.30
C LYS A 343 3.41 19.00 13.82
N ASP A 344 2.71 17.93 13.47
CA ASP A 344 2.55 17.49 12.09
C ASP A 344 1.45 18.28 11.37
N VAL A 345 1.65 18.49 10.08
CA VAL A 345 0.69 19.14 9.18
C VAL A 345 0.63 18.42 7.83
N GLY A 346 -0.57 18.05 7.41
CA GLY A 346 -0.88 17.56 6.07
C GLY A 346 -1.77 18.54 5.32
N ILE A 347 -1.49 18.76 4.04
CA ILE A 347 -2.31 19.58 3.14
C ILE A 347 -2.61 18.75 1.90
N PHE A 348 -3.90 18.68 1.53
CA PHE A 348 -4.37 17.87 0.41
C PHE A 348 -5.29 18.71 -0.47
N SER A 349 -5.01 18.79 -1.77
CA SER A 349 -5.93 19.38 -2.75
C SER A 349 -6.64 18.28 -3.52
N TYR A 350 -7.96 18.34 -3.61
CA TYR A 350 -8.79 17.45 -4.43
C TYR A 350 -9.36 18.24 -5.61
N LEU A 351 -9.13 17.71 -6.81
CA LEU A 351 -9.35 18.38 -8.09
C LEU A 351 -10.15 17.48 -9.03
N PRO A 352 -11.05 18.01 -9.87
CA PRO A 352 -12.06 17.21 -10.58
C PRO A 352 -11.59 16.46 -11.82
N LEU A 353 -10.29 16.46 -12.10
CA LEU A 353 -9.72 15.76 -13.25
C LEU A 353 -9.30 14.33 -12.85
N GLY A 354 -10.22 13.38 -12.99
CA GLY A 354 -9.98 11.93 -12.82
C GLY A 354 -9.93 11.14 -14.13
N LEU A 355 -9.69 9.83 -14.01
CA LEU A 355 -9.58 8.88 -15.12
C LEU A 355 -10.89 8.76 -15.94
N VAL A 356 -12.04 8.83 -15.28
CA VAL A 356 -13.35 8.80 -15.93
C VAL A 356 -13.77 10.17 -16.48
N ASN A 357 -12.95 11.19 -16.27
CA ASN A 357 -13.14 12.55 -16.76
C ASN A 357 -12.27 12.84 -17.99
N ASP A 358 -11.37 11.93 -18.37
CA ASP A 358 -10.58 12.04 -19.59
C ASP A 358 -11.50 12.17 -20.82
N GLY A 359 -11.15 13.08 -21.72
CA GLY A 359 -11.87 13.28 -22.97
C GLY A 359 -11.71 12.10 -23.94
N LYS A 360 -12.44 12.16 -25.05
CA LYS A 360 -12.32 11.18 -26.14
C LYS A 360 -10.88 11.08 -26.64
N ALA A 361 -10.37 9.86 -26.81
CA ALA A 361 -9.01 9.52 -27.20
C ALA A 361 -7.92 10.10 -26.29
N LYS A 362 -8.25 10.35 -25.01
CA LYS A 362 -7.35 10.96 -24.03
C LYS A 362 -7.16 10.11 -22.77
N ALA A 363 -7.30 8.79 -22.90
CA ALA A 363 -7.09 7.89 -21.77
C ALA A 363 -5.71 8.14 -21.13
N GLN A 364 -5.68 8.25 -19.80
CA GLN A 364 -4.48 8.56 -18.99
C GLN A 364 -3.96 10.01 -19.07
N TRP A 365 -4.64 10.93 -19.76
CA TRP A 365 -4.22 12.34 -19.77
C TRP A 365 -4.27 12.97 -18.38
N SER A 366 -5.32 12.71 -17.60
CA SER A 366 -5.42 13.11 -16.19
C SER A 366 -4.20 12.68 -15.35
N ASN A 367 -3.77 11.43 -15.48
CA ASN A 367 -2.58 10.89 -14.79
C ASN A 367 -1.28 11.58 -15.27
N LEU A 368 -1.13 11.82 -16.58
CA LEU A 368 0.06 12.51 -17.10
C LEU A 368 0.10 14.00 -16.68
N ILE A 369 -1.05 14.67 -16.66
CA ILE A 369 -1.21 16.04 -16.18
C ILE A 369 -0.86 16.14 -14.70
N MET A 370 -1.33 15.20 -13.88
CA MET A 370 -0.97 15.13 -12.46
C MET A 370 0.55 15.03 -12.30
N ARG A 371 1.21 14.14 -13.05
CA ARG A 371 2.67 13.95 -13.00
C ARG A 371 3.45 15.20 -13.37
N LEU A 372 2.99 15.94 -14.37
CA LEU A 372 3.62 17.19 -14.79
C LEU A 372 3.37 18.29 -13.75
N SER A 373 2.15 18.39 -13.24
CA SER A 373 1.74 19.42 -12.29
C SER A 373 2.58 19.41 -11.01
N VAL A 374 2.88 18.24 -10.46
CA VAL A 374 3.70 18.13 -9.24
C VAL A 374 5.15 18.58 -9.46
N ARG A 375 5.65 18.51 -10.70
CA ARG A 375 7.03 18.88 -11.09
C ARG A 375 7.19 20.33 -11.48
N THR A 376 6.09 21.01 -11.80
CA THR A 376 6.15 22.38 -12.29
C THR A 376 6.90 23.33 -11.34
N PRO A 377 6.76 23.23 -10.00
CA PRO A 377 7.52 24.07 -9.07
C PRO A 377 9.02 23.77 -8.98
N GLY A 378 9.48 22.62 -9.48
CA GLY A 378 10.85 22.12 -9.34
C GLY A 378 10.90 20.60 -9.09
N PRO A 379 12.09 20.05 -8.78
CA PRO A 379 12.24 18.64 -8.38
C PRO A 379 11.30 18.28 -7.23
N ILE A 380 10.75 17.07 -7.28
CA ILE A 380 9.82 16.60 -6.25
C ILE A 380 10.64 16.06 -5.07
N ASP A 381 10.42 16.63 -3.88
CA ASP A 381 10.80 16.00 -2.63
C ASP A 381 9.68 15.04 -2.20
N TYR A 382 9.97 13.75 -2.33
CA TYR A 382 9.03 12.68 -2.07
C TYR A 382 8.79 12.38 -0.60
N HIS A 383 9.62 12.92 0.30
CA HIS A 383 9.37 12.88 1.74
C HIS A 383 8.25 13.83 2.13
N THR A 384 8.13 14.95 1.42
CA THR A 384 7.22 16.04 1.75
C THR A 384 6.08 16.20 0.75
N SER A 385 6.12 15.58 -0.43
CA SER A 385 5.10 15.78 -1.47
C SER A 385 4.73 14.50 -2.22
N SER A 386 3.45 14.36 -2.54
CA SER A 386 2.90 13.22 -3.30
C SER A 386 1.67 13.63 -4.11
N ALA A 387 1.22 12.78 -5.04
CA ALA A 387 -0.02 12.99 -5.77
C ALA A 387 -0.59 11.69 -6.31
N GLU A 388 -1.88 11.69 -6.59
CA GLU A 388 -2.61 10.53 -7.08
C GLU A 388 -3.77 10.95 -7.99
N THR A 389 -3.95 10.25 -9.10
CA THR A 389 -5.18 10.32 -9.90
C THR A 389 -6.04 9.10 -9.59
N MET A 390 -7.28 9.36 -9.23
CA MET A 390 -8.34 8.40 -8.91
C MET A 390 -9.35 8.33 -10.05
N ALA A 391 -10.42 7.55 -9.86
CA ALA A 391 -11.45 7.39 -10.88
C ALA A 391 -12.04 8.73 -11.31
N ASP A 392 -12.45 9.56 -10.36
CA ASP A 392 -13.24 10.78 -10.59
C ASP A 392 -12.51 12.08 -10.22
N ASN A 393 -11.32 11.99 -9.62
CA ASN A 393 -10.58 13.15 -9.14
C ASN A 393 -9.06 12.94 -9.11
N THR A 394 -8.32 14.01 -8.88
CA THR A 394 -6.87 14.03 -8.63
C THR A 394 -6.58 14.66 -7.26
N ARG A 395 -5.75 14.01 -6.46
CA ARG A 395 -5.24 14.50 -5.17
C ARG A 395 -3.79 14.96 -5.29
N LEU A 396 -3.47 16.14 -4.78
CA LEU A 396 -2.10 16.62 -4.57
C LEU A 396 -1.86 16.74 -3.06
N GLU A 397 -0.68 16.37 -2.58
CA GLU A 397 -0.38 16.23 -1.15
C GLU A 397 0.94 16.91 -0.78
N PHE A 398 0.93 17.61 0.35
CA PHE A 398 2.09 18.03 1.10
C PHE A 398 2.07 17.46 2.53
N ARG A 399 3.24 17.05 3.02
CA ARG A 399 3.52 16.54 4.36
C ARG A 399 4.61 17.39 4.98
N GLY A 400 4.32 17.97 6.14
CA GLY A 400 5.28 18.76 6.88
C GLY A 400 4.86 18.93 8.33
N ASN A 401 5.20 20.08 8.88
CA ASN A 401 4.99 20.42 10.29
C ASN A 401 4.57 21.89 10.45
N THR A 402 4.32 22.29 11.70
CA THR A 402 3.90 23.66 12.06
C THR A 402 4.89 24.76 11.66
N ASP A 403 6.14 24.43 11.36
CA ASP A 403 7.16 25.39 10.90
C ASP A 403 7.19 25.51 9.36
N THR A 404 6.73 24.47 8.65
CA THR A 404 6.88 24.32 7.18
C THR A 404 5.56 24.41 6.42
N TRP A 405 4.40 24.35 7.08
CA TRP A 405 3.09 24.32 6.42
C TRP A 405 2.81 25.50 5.49
N THR A 406 3.35 26.69 5.78
CA THR A 406 3.20 27.86 4.90
C THR A 406 3.96 27.70 3.58
N GLN A 407 5.05 26.94 3.57
CA GLN A 407 5.77 26.54 2.36
C GLN A 407 4.96 25.48 1.59
N GLY A 408 4.31 24.56 2.31
CA GLY A 408 3.33 23.64 1.76
C GLY A 408 2.19 24.35 1.05
N LEU A 409 1.58 25.36 1.69
CA LEU A 409 0.56 26.19 1.02
C LEU A 409 1.10 26.90 -0.23
N ALA A 410 2.31 27.42 -0.18
CA ALA A 410 2.92 28.07 -1.35
C ALA A 410 3.15 27.06 -2.49
N LEU A 411 3.44 25.80 -2.16
CA LEU A 411 3.55 24.72 -3.13
C LEU A 411 2.19 24.40 -3.78
N HIS A 412 1.12 24.27 -2.98
CA HIS A 412 -0.23 24.11 -3.49
C HIS A 412 -0.66 25.31 -4.36
N ALA A 413 -0.31 26.53 -3.95
CA ALA A 413 -0.58 27.73 -4.74
C ALA A 413 0.06 27.64 -6.13
N LYS A 414 1.32 27.19 -6.21
CA LYS A 414 2.01 26.97 -7.49
C LYS A 414 1.32 25.91 -8.35
N TRP A 415 0.94 24.76 -7.78
CA TRP A 415 0.22 23.72 -8.51
C TRP A 415 -1.12 24.20 -9.08
N LEU A 416 -1.85 25.01 -8.32
CA LEU A 416 -3.17 25.51 -8.69
C LEU A 416 -3.13 26.76 -9.59
N SER A 417 -1.98 27.44 -9.69
CA SER A 417 -1.84 28.69 -10.45
C SER A 417 -1.68 28.54 -11.97
N GLY A 418 -1.65 27.31 -12.49
CA GLY A 418 -1.52 27.08 -13.93
C GLY A 418 -0.12 27.30 -14.49
N LEU A 419 0.93 27.23 -13.67
CA LEU A 419 2.32 27.38 -14.14
C LEU A 419 2.62 26.47 -15.34
N PRO A 420 3.36 26.94 -16.36
CA PRO A 420 3.59 26.20 -17.59
C PRO A 420 4.40 24.92 -17.34
N PHE A 421 4.05 23.83 -18.01
CA PHE A 421 4.85 22.61 -17.99
C PHE A 421 6.19 22.84 -18.71
N SER A 422 7.28 22.32 -18.15
CA SER A 422 8.59 22.39 -18.79
C SER A 422 8.84 21.19 -19.71
N VAL A 423 9.55 21.43 -20.82
CA VAL A 423 10.03 20.37 -21.73
C VAL A 423 10.85 19.34 -20.97
N GLU A 424 11.70 19.77 -20.03
CA GLU A 424 12.47 18.87 -19.17
C GLU A 424 11.56 17.93 -18.36
N SER A 425 10.53 18.46 -17.69
CA SER A 425 9.59 17.62 -16.92
C SER A 425 8.82 16.67 -17.83
N PHE A 426 8.46 17.11 -19.03
CA PHE A 426 7.76 16.29 -20.02
C PHE A 426 8.60 15.13 -20.54
N THR A 427 9.84 15.41 -20.96
CA THR A 427 10.79 14.39 -21.44
C THR A 427 11.12 13.33 -20.38
N LYS A 428 11.03 13.69 -19.09
CA LYS A 428 11.13 12.73 -17.97
C LYS A 428 9.80 12.01 -17.70
N ALA A 429 8.66 12.71 -17.75
CA ALA A 429 7.38 12.15 -17.34
C ALA A 429 6.85 11.06 -18.28
N VAL A 430 7.00 11.23 -19.60
CA VAL A 430 6.47 10.30 -20.61
C VAL A 430 7.12 8.91 -20.53
N PRO A 431 8.46 8.75 -20.58
CA PRO A 431 9.08 7.43 -20.43
C PRO A 431 8.75 6.75 -19.09
N ASN A 432 8.68 7.53 -18.01
CA ASN A 432 8.30 7.00 -16.70
C ASN A 432 6.86 6.48 -16.68
N ALA A 433 5.92 7.21 -17.27
CA ALA A 433 4.54 6.73 -17.42
C ALA A 433 4.48 5.45 -18.27
N LEU A 434 5.27 5.36 -19.34
CA LEU A 434 5.33 4.18 -20.20
C LEU A 434 5.94 2.95 -19.50
N ALA A 435 6.97 3.15 -18.67
CA ALA A 435 7.63 2.08 -17.93
C ALA A 435 6.71 1.43 -16.87
N GLU A 436 5.75 2.18 -16.32
CA GLU A 436 4.83 1.67 -15.31
C GLU A 436 3.87 0.59 -15.81
N PHE A 437 3.51 0.63 -17.09
CA PHE A 437 2.59 -0.36 -17.65
C PHE A 437 3.12 -1.78 -17.54
N GLY A 438 4.44 -1.99 -17.68
CA GLY A 438 5.04 -3.32 -17.51
C GLY A 438 4.90 -3.84 -16.08
N TYR A 439 5.06 -2.97 -15.07
CA TYR A 439 4.79 -3.32 -13.68
C TYR A 439 3.30 -3.62 -13.45
N ILE A 440 2.42 -2.78 -13.99
CA ILE A 440 0.97 -2.93 -13.87
C ILE A 440 0.50 -4.26 -14.45
N GLU A 441 1.01 -4.63 -15.63
CA GLU A 441 0.69 -5.89 -16.29
C GLU A 441 1.20 -7.09 -15.50
N LYS A 442 2.47 -7.07 -15.09
CA LYS A 442 3.10 -8.15 -14.32
C LYS A 442 2.35 -8.45 -13.01
N ASN A 443 1.82 -7.41 -12.37
CA ASN A 443 1.13 -7.53 -11.08
C ASN A 443 -0.40 -7.54 -11.22
N LEU A 444 -0.95 -7.62 -12.44
CA LEU A 444 -2.39 -7.61 -12.69
C LEU A 444 -3.11 -6.41 -12.03
N ALA A 445 -2.44 -5.26 -11.94
CA ALA A 445 -2.92 -4.07 -11.25
C ALA A 445 -3.66 -3.09 -12.19
N THR A 446 -4.45 -3.61 -13.12
CA THR A 446 -4.96 -2.83 -14.27
C THR A 446 -6.25 -2.03 -14.00
N HIS A 447 -6.77 -2.02 -12.77
CA HIS A 447 -8.08 -1.42 -12.43
C HIS A 447 -8.19 0.08 -12.75
N LYS A 448 -7.15 0.88 -12.46
CA LYS A 448 -7.14 2.31 -12.83
C LYS A 448 -7.17 2.50 -14.36
N LEU A 449 -6.41 1.69 -15.10
CA LEU A 449 -6.45 1.70 -16.57
C LEU A 449 -7.84 1.29 -17.09
N ALA A 450 -8.46 0.31 -16.44
CA ALA A 450 -9.80 -0.14 -16.78
C ALA A 450 -10.87 0.94 -16.54
N HIS A 451 -10.74 1.79 -15.52
CA HIS A 451 -11.64 2.95 -15.35
C HIS A 451 -11.49 3.97 -16.49
N ALA A 452 -10.26 4.27 -16.91
CA ALA A 452 -10.03 5.14 -18.07
C ALA A 452 -10.60 4.52 -19.35
N ALA A 453 -10.38 3.23 -19.57
CA ALA A 453 -10.93 2.49 -20.71
C ALA A 453 -12.46 2.43 -20.67
N TRP A 454 -13.06 2.19 -19.50
CA TRP A 454 -14.51 2.19 -19.31
C TRP A 454 -15.13 3.51 -19.75
N ASN A 455 -14.49 4.64 -19.42
CA ASN A 455 -14.92 5.96 -19.87
C ASN A 455 -14.81 6.12 -21.39
N GLN A 456 -13.68 5.72 -21.99
CA GLN A 456 -13.53 5.75 -23.46
C GLN A 456 -14.58 4.89 -24.18
N VAL A 457 -14.85 3.69 -23.69
CA VAL A 457 -15.87 2.82 -24.26
C VAL A 457 -17.24 3.44 -24.07
N PHE A 458 -17.72 3.62 -22.84
CA PHE A 458 -19.14 3.90 -22.60
C PHE A 458 -19.56 5.36 -22.70
N ARG A 459 -18.63 6.32 -22.56
CA ARG A 459 -18.92 7.76 -22.69
C ARG A 459 -18.48 8.31 -24.05
N HIS A 460 -17.44 7.73 -24.66
CA HIS A 460 -16.87 8.23 -25.92
C HIS A 460 -17.04 7.31 -27.14
N GLY A 461 -17.57 6.09 -26.95
CA GLY A 461 -17.92 5.19 -28.05
C GLY A 461 -16.74 4.41 -28.64
N GLU A 462 -15.62 4.32 -27.93
CA GLU A 462 -14.42 3.65 -28.44
C GLU A 462 -14.49 2.14 -28.27
N THR A 463 -13.90 1.40 -29.21
CA THR A 463 -13.79 -0.07 -29.16
C THR A 463 -12.34 -0.56 -29.17
N ASP A 464 -11.39 0.34 -29.43
CA ASP A 464 -9.96 0.08 -29.36
C ASP A 464 -9.29 1.21 -28.58
N ILE A 465 -8.87 0.91 -27.35
CA ILE A 465 -8.39 1.91 -26.40
C ILE A 465 -6.87 2.00 -26.50
N VAL A 466 -6.39 3.19 -26.84
CA VAL A 466 -4.97 3.49 -26.96
C VAL A 466 -4.48 4.10 -25.64
N MET A 467 -3.68 3.37 -24.86
CA MET A 467 -3.08 3.86 -23.60
C MET A 467 -1.61 4.22 -23.80
N ARG A 468 -0.77 3.24 -24.17
CA ARG A 468 0.68 3.42 -24.33
C ARG A 468 0.99 4.33 -25.50
N GLU A 469 0.41 4.04 -26.66
CA GLU A 469 0.68 4.85 -27.84
C GLU A 469 0.11 6.27 -27.68
N GLY A 470 -1.02 6.43 -26.98
CA GLY A 470 -1.61 7.72 -26.67
C GLY A 470 -0.71 8.58 -25.79
N ILE A 471 -0.04 7.98 -24.80
CA ILE A 471 0.98 8.66 -24.00
C ILE A 471 2.25 8.95 -24.81
N ARG A 472 2.62 8.09 -25.76
CA ARG A 472 3.80 8.29 -26.61
C ARG A 472 3.62 9.43 -27.61
N SER A 473 2.43 9.57 -28.18
CA SER A 473 2.15 10.53 -29.25
C SER A 473 1.71 11.91 -28.75
N VAL A 474 1.44 12.07 -27.46
CA VAL A 474 0.89 13.31 -26.89
C VAL A 474 1.86 14.48 -27.01
N GLN A 475 1.33 15.68 -27.27
CA GLN A 475 2.11 16.92 -27.31
C GLN A 475 1.99 17.68 -25.98
N LEU A 476 3.09 18.33 -25.58
CA LEU A 476 3.14 19.11 -24.34
C LEU A 476 2.15 20.28 -24.34
N SER A 477 1.97 20.96 -25.49
CA SER A 477 1.01 22.06 -25.66
C SER A 477 -0.41 21.62 -25.38
N ASP A 478 -0.79 20.42 -25.84
CA ASP A 478 -2.15 19.92 -25.74
C ASP A 478 -2.47 19.52 -24.29
N LEU A 479 -1.49 18.94 -23.58
CA LEU A 479 -1.61 18.65 -22.15
C LEU A 479 -1.72 19.92 -21.31
N GLN A 480 -0.96 20.96 -21.68
CA GLN A 480 -1.00 22.26 -21.03
C GLN A 480 -2.40 22.88 -21.16
N GLU A 481 -2.91 22.99 -22.39
CA GLU A 481 -4.24 23.53 -22.67
C GLU A 481 -5.34 22.73 -21.96
N TYR A 482 -5.27 21.39 -22.04
CA TYR A 482 -6.23 20.50 -21.40
C TYR A 482 -6.21 20.65 -19.87
N ARG A 483 -5.03 20.76 -19.26
CA ARG A 483 -4.89 21.03 -17.82
C ARG A 483 -5.53 22.36 -17.45
N ASP A 484 -5.26 23.41 -18.22
CA ASP A 484 -5.73 24.76 -17.94
C ASP A 484 -7.27 24.84 -17.99
N MET A 485 -7.91 24.00 -18.82
CA MET A 485 -9.37 23.89 -18.89
C MET A 485 -10.00 23.04 -17.78
N HIS A 486 -9.30 21.98 -17.33
CA HIS A 486 -9.97 20.90 -16.60
C HIS A 486 -9.51 20.67 -15.16
N LEU A 487 -8.31 21.12 -14.78
CA LEU A 487 -7.72 20.76 -13.48
C LEU A 487 -8.21 21.64 -12.32
N VAL A 488 -8.34 22.95 -12.52
CA VAL A 488 -8.66 23.92 -11.44
C VAL A 488 -9.95 24.66 -11.78
N GLN A 489 -11.09 24.07 -11.37
CA GLN A 489 -12.43 24.53 -11.74
C GLN A 489 -13.21 25.10 -10.56
N ALA A 490 -14.00 26.12 -10.82
CA ALA A 490 -14.92 26.69 -9.83
C ALA A 490 -15.83 25.61 -9.21
N ASP A 491 -16.12 25.75 -7.92
CA ASP A 491 -16.97 24.87 -7.10
C ASP A 491 -16.50 23.42 -6.95
N ARG A 492 -15.32 23.07 -7.49
CA ARG A 492 -14.79 21.69 -7.53
C ARG A 492 -13.38 21.54 -6.98
N VAL A 493 -12.84 22.59 -6.38
CA VAL A 493 -11.56 22.55 -5.65
C VAL A 493 -11.87 22.46 -4.15
N LEU A 494 -11.37 21.42 -3.51
CA LEU A 494 -11.37 21.26 -2.06
C LEU A 494 -9.94 21.17 -1.56
N LEU A 495 -9.61 21.91 -0.51
CA LEU A 495 -8.41 21.67 0.29
C LEU A 495 -8.80 21.05 1.64
N CYS A 496 -8.12 19.97 2.00
CA CYS A 496 -8.16 19.38 3.33
C CYS A 496 -6.84 19.67 4.04
N VAL A 497 -6.91 20.23 5.24
CA VAL A 497 -5.75 20.47 6.10
C VAL A 497 -5.95 19.69 7.39
N ILE A 498 -4.95 18.96 7.85
CA ILE A 498 -4.96 18.26 9.14
C ILE A 498 -3.68 18.57 9.90
N GLY A 499 -3.78 18.81 11.20
CA GLY A 499 -2.60 19.02 12.04
C GLY A 499 -2.74 20.14 13.06
N GLY A 500 -1.60 20.66 13.51
CA GLY A 500 -1.51 21.61 14.63
C GLY A 500 -1.71 23.08 14.30
N VAL A 501 -2.15 23.43 13.08
CA VAL A 501 -2.36 24.83 12.69
C VAL A 501 -3.74 25.28 13.18
N ASP A 502 -3.79 26.40 13.91
CA ASP A 502 -5.06 26.92 14.41
C ASP A 502 -5.96 27.42 13.26
N PRO A 503 -7.29 27.25 13.36
CA PRO A 503 -8.20 27.59 12.26
C PRO A 503 -8.17 29.05 11.80
N GLU A 504 -7.96 30.02 12.70
CA GLU A 504 -7.98 31.45 12.35
C GLU A 504 -6.71 31.86 11.59
N THR A 505 -5.53 31.44 12.07
CA THR A 505 -4.26 31.64 11.35
C THR A 505 -4.27 30.92 10.00
N LEU A 506 -4.81 29.70 9.97
CA LEU A 506 -4.93 28.92 8.73
C LEU A 506 -5.76 29.70 7.70
N LYS A 507 -6.97 30.13 8.08
CA LYS A 507 -7.88 30.85 7.19
C LYS A 507 -7.24 32.13 6.64
N GLY A 508 -6.67 32.97 7.50
CA GLY A 508 -6.03 34.22 7.06
C GLY A 508 -4.85 33.99 6.11
N THR A 509 -4.05 32.95 6.35
CA THR A 509 -2.90 32.61 5.50
C THR A 509 -3.33 32.02 4.17
N MET A 510 -4.32 31.12 4.17
CA MET A 510 -4.87 30.54 2.94
C MET A 510 -5.53 31.60 2.07
N GLU A 511 -6.26 32.55 2.64
CA GLU A 511 -6.84 33.67 1.89
C GLU A 511 -5.75 34.48 1.17
N LYS A 512 -4.65 34.79 1.87
CA LYS A 512 -3.52 35.52 1.31
C LYS A 512 -2.79 34.75 0.20
N GLN A 513 -2.59 33.44 0.35
CA GLN A 513 -1.79 32.65 -0.61
C GLN A 513 -2.61 32.04 -1.76
N LEU A 514 -3.88 31.71 -1.53
CA LEU A 514 -4.71 30.96 -2.46
C LEU A 514 -5.93 31.75 -2.95
N GLY A 515 -6.37 32.80 -2.24
CA GLY A 515 -7.57 33.57 -2.57
C GLY A 515 -7.47 34.36 -3.89
N THR A 516 -6.27 34.52 -4.44
CA THR A 516 -6.04 35.18 -5.75
C THR A 516 -5.99 34.20 -6.93
N ILE A 517 -6.06 32.90 -6.67
CA ILE A 517 -5.98 31.88 -7.72
C ILE A 517 -7.25 31.94 -8.57
N LYS A 518 -7.04 32.06 -9.89
CA LYS A 518 -8.14 32.08 -10.86
C LYS A 518 -8.68 30.68 -11.07
N LEU A 519 -9.94 30.47 -10.74
CA LEU A 519 -10.65 29.23 -11.05
C LEU A 519 -11.25 29.33 -12.45
N THR A 520 -11.15 28.26 -13.23
CA THR A 520 -11.81 28.19 -14.55
C THR A 520 -13.30 27.90 -14.40
N ALA A 521 -14.09 28.38 -15.36
CA ALA A 521 -15.50 28.04 -15.44
C ALA A 521 -15.66 26.52 -15.59
N LYS A 522 -16.75 25.97 -15.04
CA LYS A 522 -17.05 24.54 -15.11
C LYS A 522 -17.11 24.09 -16.57
N THR A 523 -16.15 23.26 -17.00
CA THR A 523 -16.10 22.77 -18.38
C THR A 523 -16.75 21.41 -18.57
N PHE A 524 -17.17 20.73 -17.50
CA PHE A 524 -17.85 19.45 -17.67
C PHE A 524 -19.19 19.70 -18.36
N PRO A 525 -19.48 18.97 -19.45
CA PRO A 525 -20.77 19.08 -20.11
C PRO A 525 -21.87 18.86 -19.08
N ASN A 526 -23.00 19.53 -19.27
CA ASN A 526 -24.21 19.18 -18.53
C ASN A 526 -24.40 17.67 -18.65
N PRO A 527 -24.75 16.98 -17.55
CA PRO A 527 -24.91 15.55 -17.56
C PRO A 527 -25.88 15.16 -18.68
N THR A 528 -25.32 14.68 -19.77
CA THR A 528 -26.07 14.16 -20.91
C THR A 528 -26.07 12.67 -20.72
N ALA A 529 -27.25 12.04 -20.77
CA ALA A 529 -27.33 10.59 -20.63
C ALA A 529 -26.26 9.95 -21.53
N PRO A 530 -25.47 8.97 -21.02
CA PRO A 530 -24.48 8.32 -21.84
C PRO A 530 -25.14 7.86 -23.14
N PRO A 531 -24.45 7.96 -24.30
CA PRO A 531 -25.04 7.56 -25.58
C PRO A 531 -25.64 6.16 -25.47
N ASP A 532 -26.74 5.91 -26.21
CA ASP A 532 -27.46 4.63 -26.19
C ASP A 532 -26.57 3.52 -26.77
N MET A 533 -25.70 3.01 -25.90
CA MET A 533 -24.61 2.10 -26.18
C MET A 533 -25.01 0.71 -25.75
N ALA A 534 -24.52 -0.30 -26.47
CA ALA A 534 -24.73 -1.69 -26.08
C ALA A 534 -24.27 -1.92 -24.64
N LYS A 535 -25.15 -2.55 -23.84
CA LYS A 535 -24.87 -2.83 -22.42
C LYS A 535 -23.70 -3.80 -22.24
N ALA A 536 -23.34 -4.58 -23.24
CA ALA A 536 -22.16 -5.43 -23.22
C ALA A 536 -21.25 -5.02 -24.36
N GLN A 537 -19.99 -4.76 -24.06
CA GLN A 537 -18.97 -4.37 -25.02
C GLN A 537 -17.70 -5.20 -24.83
N ASN A 538 -17.14 -5.64 -25.95
CA ASN A 538 -15.77 -6.12 -26.01
C ASN A 538 -14.94 -5.03 -26.68
N ALA A 539 -13.84 -4.64 -26.04
CA ALA A 539 -12.91 -3.66 -26.57
C ALA A 539 -11.49 -4.23 -26.52
N THR A 540 -10.63 -3.75 -27.42
CA THR A 540 -9.20 -4.01 -27.37
C THR A 540 -8.48 -2.88 -26.66
N TRP A 541 -7.29 -3.17 -26.12
CA TRP A 541 -6.39 -2.15 -25.59
C TRP A 541 -4.93 -2.58 -25.74
N ASP A 542 -4.01 -1.63 -25.73
CA ASP A 542 -2.56 -1.87 -25.82
C ASP A 542 -1.91 -2.21 -24.46
N ILE A 543 -2.66 -2.93 -23.62
CA ILE A 543 -2.23 -3.49 -22.33
C ILE A 543 -2.27 -5.02 -22.43
N ASN A 544 -1.18 -5.69 -22.06
CA ASN A 544 -1.01 -7.14 -22.18
C ASN A 544 -1.68 -7.93 -21.04
N VAL A 545 -2.88 -7.52 -20.64
CA VAL A 545 -3.71 -8.19 -19.63
C VAL A 545 -5.16 -8.13 -20.09
N THR A 546 -5.87 -9.24 -20.00
CA THR A 546 -7.33 -9.24 -20.17
C THR A 546 -7.98 -8.70 -18.90
N HIS A 547 -8.91 -7.77 -19.05
CA HIS A 547 -9.62 -7.18 -17.92
C HIS A 547 -11.13 -7.29 -18.08
N TYR A 548 -11.81 -7.54 -16.97
CA TYR A 548 -13.25 -7.66 -16.91
C TYR A 548 -13.82 -6.65 -15.92
N MET A 549 -14.88 -5.95 -16.32
CA MET A 549 -15.58 -5.00 -15.46
C MET A 549 -17.10 -5.08 -15.68
N GLU A 550 -17.87 -5.19 -14.60
CA GLU A 550 -19.31 -4.93 -14.62
C GLU A 550 -19.63 -3.68 -13.81
N THR A 551 -20.50 -2.83 -14.33
CA THR A 551 -20.98 -1.62 -13.64
C THR A 551 -22.50 -1.59 -13.64
N TYR A 552 -23.12 -1.16 -12.55
CA TYR A 552 -24.56 -1.04 -12.37
C TYR A 552 -24.86 0.42 -12.04
N ALA A 553 -25.70 1.07 -12.84
CA ALA A 553 -26.17 2.41 -12.52
C ALA A 553 -26.97 2.38 -11.21
N ILE A 554 -26.54 3.18 -10.22
CA ILE A 554 -27.14 3.29 -8.89
C ILE A 554 -27.47 4.74 -8.55
N PRO A 555 -28.43 5.02 -7.66
CA PRO A 555 -28.73 6.39 -7.29
C PRO A 555 -27.52 7.10 -6.67
N ARG A 556 -27.56 8.43 -6.69
CA ARG A 556 -26.54 9.28 -6.07
C ARG A 556 -26.64 9.25 -4.52
N PRO A 557 -25.63 9.73 -3.79
CA PRO A 557 -25.59 9.67 -2.34
C PRO A 557 -26.75 10.40 -1.62
N GLU A 558 -27.46 11.32 -2.28
CA GLU A 558 -28.64 11.98 -1.71
C GLU A 558 -29.85 11.03 -1.56
N ASN A 559 -29.78 9.82 -2.12
CA ASN A 559 -30.86 8.84 -2.09
C ASN A 559 -30.71 7.87 -0.90
N GLU A 560 -31.85 7.56 -0.27
CA GLU A 560 -31.93 6.66 0.89
C GLU A 560 -31.42 5.22 0.63
N ASP A 561 -31.44 4.74 -0.62
CA ASP A 561 -30.94 3.41 -0.97
C ASP A 561 -29.40 3.36 -1.04
N TYR A 562 -28.71 4.51 -1.14
CA TYR A 562 -27.26 4.56 -1.38
C TYR A 562 -26.43 3.91 -0.26
N PRO A 563 -26.67 4.15 1.05
CA PRO A 563 -25.94 3.50 2.13
C PRO A 563 -26.00 1.96 2.06
N ALA A 564 -27.18 1.38 1.77
CA ALA A 564 -27.33 -0.06 1.63
C ALA A 564 -26.56 -0.61 0.41
N LEU A 565 -26.46 0.16 -0.69
CA LEU A 565 -25.63 -0.19 -1.85
C LEU A 565 -24.13 -0.10 -1.56
N TYR A 566 -23.71 0.89 -0.78
CA TYR A 566 -22.34 0.99 -0.27
C TYR A 566 -21.97 -0.26 0.53
N ILE A 567 -22.81 -0.63 1.51
CA ILE A 567 -22.62 -1.82 2.35
C ILE A 567 -22.64 -3.09 1.51
N ALA A 568 -23.53 -3.21 0.52
CA ALA A 568 -23.53 -4.32 -0.42
C ALA A 568 -22.19 -4.45 -1.17
N SER A 569 -21.56 -3.33 -1.53
CA SER A 569 -20.26 -3.33 -2.23
C SER A 569 -19.14 -3.83 -1.32
N VAL A 570 -19.18 -3.49 -0.03
CA VAL A 570 -18.24 -3.98 0.99
C VAL A 570 -18.42 -5.49 1.18
N LEU A 571 -19.66 -5.96 1.35
CA LEU A 571 -19.96 -7.39 1.48
C LEU A 571 -19.48 -8.19 0.26
N LEU A 572 -19.75 -7.69 -0.95
CA LEU A 572 -19.27 -8.32 -2.18
C LEU A 572 -17.74 -8.36 -2.25
N ARG A 573 -17.07 -7.25 -1.89
CA ARG A 573 -15.61 -7.18 -1.86
C ARG A 573 -15.03 -8.24 -0.92
N LEU A 574 -15.60 -8.38 0.28
CA LEU A 574 -15.17 -9.40 1.24
C LEU A 574 -15.35 -10.81 0.69
N ALA A 575 -16.48 -11.09 0.05
CA ALA A 575 -16.73 -12.38 -0.60
C ALA A 575 -15.70 -12.67 -1.69
N CYS A 576 -15.42 -11.70 -2.58
CA CYS A 576 -14.42 -11.84 -3.64
C CYS A 576 -13.00 -12.04 -3.08
N MET A 577 -12.61 -11.29 -2.04
CA MET A 577 -11.30 -11.41 -1.39
C MET A 577 -11.10 -12.77 -0.70
N GLN A 578 -12.17 -13.46 -0.31
CA GLN A 578 -12.10 -14.75 0.35
C GLN A 578 -12.23 -15.93 -0.63
N ASP A 579 -12.66 -15.67 -1.87
CA ASP A 579 -12.93 -16.72 -2.83
C ASP A 579 -11.65 -17.36 -3.40
N ALA A 580 -11.44 -18.64 -3.09
CA ALA A 580 -10.26 -19.38 -3.53
C ALA A 580 -10.23 -19.61 -5.05
N GLU A 581 -11.39 -19.74 -5.70
CA GLU A 581 -11.46 -19.98 -7.13
C GLU A 581 -11.14 -18.70 -7.93
N LEU A 582 -11.68 -17.54 -7.53
CA LEU A 582 -11.31 -16.26 -8.14
C LEU A 582 -9.81 -15.97 -8.01
N LYS A 583 -9.20 -16.20 -6.84
CA LYS A 583 -7.75 -16.01 -6.65
C LYS A 583 -6.89 -16.86 -7.58
N LYS A 584 -7.38 -18.02 -8.01
CA LYS A 584 -6.66 -18.89 -8.96
C LYS A 584 -6.67 -18.33 -10.38
N ILE A 585 -7.70 -17.57 -10.76
CA ILE A 585 -7.95 -17.19 -12.17
C ILE A 585 -7.89 -15.68 -12.42
N THR A 586 -7.86 -14.85 -11.36
CA THR A 586 -7.77 -13.39 -11.42
C THR A 586 -6.67 -12.86 -10.50
N GLY A 587 -6.24 -11.61 -10.72
CA GLY A 587 -5.58 -10.80 -9.69
C GLY A 587 -6.58 -10.37 -8.62
N HIS A 588 -6.35 -9.23 -7.97
CA HIS A 588 -7.34 -8.69 -7.03
C HIS A 588 -8.64 -8.34 -7.75
N VAL A 589 -9.76 -8.59 -7.08
CA VAL A 589 -11.09 -8.20 -7.54
C VAL A 589 -11.56 -7.04 -6.69
N TYR A 590 -11.88 -5.93 -7.36
CA TYR A 590 -12.31 -4.70 -6.71
C TYR A 590 -13.80 -4.51 -6.89
N CYS A 591 -14.46 -4.11 -5.81
CA CYS A 591 -15.87 -3.75 -5.80
C CYS A 591 -16.03 -2.40 -5.09
N GLY A 592 -16.85 -1.51 -5.62
CA GLY A 592 -17.05 -0.18 -5.04
C GLY A 592 -18.23 0.57 -5.63
N VAL A 593 -18.48 1.77 -5.11
CA VAL A 593 -19.53 2.71 -5.56
C VAL A 593 -18.96 4.10 -5.91
N ASP A 594 -17.64 4.21 -5.94
CA ASP A 594 -16.83 5.41 -6.17
C ASP A 594 -16.47 5.64 -7.65
N LEU A 595 -17.07 4.86 -8.56
CA LEU A 595 -17.05 5.18 -9.99
C LEU A 595 -18.13 6.24 -10.25
N VAL A 596 -17.76 7.50 -10.04
CA VAL A 596 -18.67 8.65 -10.16
C VAL A 596 -18.40 9.41 -11.45
N THR A 597 -19.47 9.64 -12.22
CA THR A 597 -19.45 10.48 -13.42
C THR A 597 -20.35 11.70 -13.21
N PRO A 598 -20.21 12.77 -14.01
CA PRO A 598 -21.15 13.90 -13.97
C PRO A 598 -22.60 13.46 -14.15
N GLU A 599 -22.83 12.40 -14.93
CA GLU A 599 -24.16 11.89 -15.26
C GLU A 599 -24.73 10.95 -14.19
N GLN A 600 -23.90 10.06 -13.64
CA GLN A 600 -24.35 8.86 -12.95
C GLN A 600 -23.31 8.34 -11.94
N VAL A 601 -23.77 7.64 -10.90
CA VAL A 601 -22.92 6.85 -10.00
C VAL A 601 -23.08 5.37 -10.30
N TYR A 602 -22.00 4.61 -10.17
CA TYR A 602 -21.98 3.19 -10.50
C TYR A 602 -21.48 2.33 -9.34
N PHE A 603 -22.25 1.30 -9.01
CA PHE A 603 -21.71 0.12 -8.32
C PHE A 603 -20.90 -0.67 -9.34
N TYR A 604 -19.69 -1.10 -9.01
CA TYR A 604 -18.89 -1.87 -9.94
C TYR A 604 -18.20 -3.06 -9.30
N VAL A 605 -17.86 -4.02 -10.15
CA VAL A 605 -16.92 -5.12 -9.88
C VAL A 605 -15.93 -5.21 -11.04
N SER A 606 -14.64 -5.31 -10.73
CA SER A 606 -13.54 -5.19 -11.67
C SER A 606 -12.46 -6.21 -11.35
N ALA A 607 -11.96 -6.92 -12.36
CA ALA A 607 -11.03 -8.03 -12.22
C ALA A 607 -10.03 -8.08 -13.38
N SER A 608 -8.74 -8.10 -13.05
CA SER A 608 -7.68 -8.45 -13.99
C SER A 608 -7.56 -9.97 -14.08
N LEU A 609 -7.50 -10.53 -15.29
CA LEU A 609 -7.44 -11.98 -15.49
C LEU A 609 -6.00 -12.46 -15.56
N LYS A 610 -5.72 -13.64 -14.98
CA LYS A 610 -4.49 -14.37 -15.23
C LYS A 610 -4.46 -14.91 -16.66
N THR A 611 -3.26 -15.21 -17.17
CA THR A 611 -3.07 -15.73 -18.52
C THR A 611 -3.89 -17.00 -18.76
N ASN A 612 -4.50 -17.11 -19.95
CA ASN A 612 -5.34 -18.23 -20.37
C ASN A 612 -6.60 -18.49 -19.51
N THR A 613 -7.00 -17.54 -18.65
CA THR A 613 -8.25 -17.64 -17.91
C THR A 613 -9.45 -17.53 -18.85
N ASP A 614 -10.36 -18.49 -18.74
CA ASP A 614 -11.69 -18.41 -19.35
C ASP A 614 -12.54 -17.34 -18.67
N ILE A 615 -12.85 -16.28 -19.41
CA ILE A 615 -13.60 -15.13 -18.89
C ILE A 615 -15.02 -15.50 -18.46
N GLU A 616 -15.66 -16.50 -19.08
CA GLU A 616 -17.01 -16.90 -18.69
C GLU A 616 -17.02 -17.52 -17.29
N LYS A 617 -15.93 -18.21 -16.88
CA LYS A 617 -15.77 -18.68 -15.49
C LYS A 617 -15.66 -17.54 -14.50
N VAL A 618 -14.93 -16.47 -14.85
CA VAL A 618 -14.81 -15.27 -14.00
C VAL A 618 -16.16 -14.57 -13.86
N LYS A 619 -16.85 -14.35 -14.99
CA LYS A 619 -18.21 -13.77 -15.02
C LYS A 619 -19.18 -14.57 -14.17
N GLN A 620 -19.18 -15.89 -14.34
CA GLN A 620 -20.04 -16.79 -13.60
C GLN A 620 -19.71 -16.73 -12.11
N ARG A 621 -18.43 -16.82 -11.72
CA ARG A 621 -18.04 -16.86 -10.31
C ARG A 621 -18.37 -15.56 -9.58
N ILE A 622 -18.12 -14.39 -10.20
CA ILE A 622 -18.50 -13.09 -9.63
C ILE A 622 -20.01 -13.01 -9.41
N ARG A 623 -20.82 -13.48 -10.37
CA ARG A 623 -22.29 -13.50 -10.23
C ARG A 623 -22.75 -14.49 -9.16
N GLU A 624 -22.09 -15.63 -9.03
CA GLU A 624 -22.34 -16.59 -7.95
C GLU A 624 -22.04 -15.99 -6.57
N LEU A 625 -21.02 -15.14 -6.43
CA LEU A 625 -20.72 -14.44 -5.17
C LEU A 625 -21.67 -13.27 -4.89
N MET A 626 -22.23 -12.67 -5.93
CA MET A 626 -23.22 -11.59 -5.81
C MET A 626 -24.62 -12.11 -5.46
N ASN A 627 -24.98 -13.33 -5.89
CA ASN A 627 -26.31 -13.91 -5.64
C ASN A 627 -26.66 -14.07 -4.14
N PRO A 628 -25.76 -14.51 -3.25
CA PRO A 628 -26.01 -14.59 -1.81
C PRO A 628 -26.51 -13.29 -1.18
N LEU A 629 -26.10 -12.13 -1.70
CA LEU A 629 -26.53 -10.82 -1.19
C LEU A 629 -28.04 -10.57 -1.33
N LYS A 630 -28.76 -11.42 -2.09
CA LYS A 630 -30.22 -11.39 -2.24
C LYS A 630 -30.97 -12.17 -1.15
N GLN A 631 -30.25 -12.72 -0.17
CA GLN A 631 -30.81 -13.47 0.94
C GLN A 631 -30.33 -12.86 2.25
N SER A 632 -31.26 -12.51 3.14
CA SER A 632 -30.94 -11.77 4.36
C SER A 632 -30.00 -12.54 5.29
N GLU A 633 -30.09 -13.87 5.35
CA GLU A 633 -29.20 -14.70 6.17
C GLU A 633 -27.71 -14.56 5.80
N ASN A 634 -27.39 -14.18 4.56
CA ASN A 634 -26.01 -13.99 4.10
C ASN A 634 -25.49 -12.57 4.35
N ASN A 635 -26.36 -11.64 4.78
CA ASN A 635 -26.04 -10.24 5.01
C ASN A 635 -26.03 -9.89 6.51
N ALA A 636 -25.84 -10.87 7.40
CA ALA A 636 -25.90 -10.68 8.85
C ALA A 636 -24.91 -9.63 9.40
N GLN A 637 -23.85 -9.31 8.65
CA GLN A 637 -22.87 -8.28 9.00
C GLN A 637 -23.34 -6.85 8.66
N ALA A 638 -24.41 -6.68 7.87
CA ALA A 638 -24.84 -5.38 7.39
C ALA A 638 -25.10 -4.36 8.52
N PRO A 639 -25.81 -4.67 9.63
CA PRO A 639 -26.02 -3.70 10.71
C PRO A 639 -24.74 -3.22 11.40
N VAL A 640 -23.72 -4.08 11.49
CA VAL A 640 -22.43 -3.68 12.09
C VAL A 640 -21.67 -2.76 11.13
N LEU A 641 -21.67 -3.08 9.83
CA LEU A 641 -21.07 -2.24 8.80
C LEU A 641 -21.79 -0.88 8.70
N ALA A 642 -23.10 -0.88 8.86
CA ALA A 642 -23.98 0.29 8.89
C ALA A 642 -23.60 1.27 10.01
N GLN A 643 -23.51 0.76 11.24
CA GLN A 643 -23.07 1.55 12.40
C GLN A 643 -21.67 2.13 12.22
N TYR A 644 -20.74 1.35 11.66
CA TYR A 644 -19.40 1.86 11.38
C TYR A 644 -19.41 2.95 10.33
N LEU A 645 -20.10 2.75 9.20
CA LEU A 645 -20.20 3.75 8.14
C LEU A 645 -20.84 5.04 8.66
N SER A 646 -21.89 4.92 9.46
CA SER A 646 -22.53 6.05 10.14
C SER A 646 -21.54 6.81 11.03
N ALA A 647 -20.77 6.10 11.85
CA ALA A 647 -19.74 6.70 12.71
C ALA A 647 -18.63 7.40 11.90
N GLU A 648 -18.13 6.74 10.85
CA GLU A 648 -17.08 7.26 9.96
C GLU A 648 -17.52 8.54 9.22
N LEU A 649 -18.78 8.63 8.82
CA LEU A 649 -19.32 9.83 8.15
C LEU A 649 -19.70 10.94 9.13
N SER A 650 -19.98 10.60 10.39
CA SER A 650 -20.43 11.57 11.41
C SER A 650 -19.30 12.44 11.93
N ALA A 651 -18.15 11.84 12.23
CA ALA A 651 -17.02 12.55 12.82
C ALA A 651 -15.70 11.83 12.51
N PRO A 652 -14.56 12.57 12.44
CA PRO A 652 -13.28 11.91 12.30
C PRO A 652 -13.00 11.04 13.55
N PRO A 653 -12.41 9.85 13.38
CA PRO A 653 -12.08 8.96 14.50
C PRO A 653 -11.22 9.64 15.57
N ASP A 654 -11.40 9.20 16.81
CA ASP A 654 -10.59 9.62 17.94
C ASP A 654 -9.13 9.20 17.72
N LEU A 655 -8.24 10.19 17.66
CA LEU A 655 -6.81 9.97 17.45
C LEU A 655 -6.19 9.17 18.59
N THR A 656 -6.66 9.32 19.83
CA THR A 656 -6.15 8.53 20.96
C THR A 656 -6.42 7.04 20.75
N MET A 657 -7.62 6.69 20.29
CA MET A 657 -7.95 5.29 19.95
C MET A 657 -7.14 4.79 18.76
N LEU A 658 -7.00 5.60 17.71
CA LEU A 658 -6.18 5.25 16.54
C LEU A 658 -4.70 5.04 16.91
N MET A 659 -4.15 5.88 17.78
CA MET A 659 -2.74 5.77 18.21
C MET A 659 -2.51 4.55 19.11
N GLN A 660 -3.47 4.18 19.97
CA GLN A 660 -3.41 2.95 20.76
C GLN A 660 -3.40 1.68 19.88
N GLN A 661 -4.08 1.74 18.73
CA GLN A 661 -4.16 0.63 17.78
C GLN A 661 -3.10 0.70 16.67
N LYS A 662 -2.24 1.73 16.69
CA LYS A 662 -1.22 1.97 15.67
C LYS A 662 -0.24 0.79 15.60
N PRO A 663 -0.02 0.22 14.40
CA PRO A 663 1.06 -0.74 14.19
C PRO A 663 2.43 -0.16 14.59
N LYS A 664 3.34 -1.00 15.09
CA LYS A 664 4.68 -0.56 15.56
C LYS A 664 5.52 0.08 14.44
N ASN A 665 5.31 -0.32 13.19
CA ASN A 665 6.01 0.15 12.00
C ASN A 665 5.42 1.44 11.39
N ILE A 666 4.23 1.86 11.80
CA ILE A 666 3.58 3.08 11.29
C ILE A 666 3.90 4.23 12.23
N THR A 667 4.25 5.42 11.72
CA THR A 667 4.46 6.61 12.57
C THR A 667 3.13 7.28 12.93
N GLU A 668 3.10 8.03 14.03
CA GLU A 668 1.90 8.83 14.37
C GLU A 668 1.58 9.85 13.27
N THR A 669 2.62 10.46 12.69
CA THR A 669 2.52 11.32 11.51
C THR A 669 1.82 10.62 10.35
N HIS A 670 2.17 9.37 10.05
CA HIS A 670 1.52 8.61 9.00
C HIS A 670 0.03 8.40 9.28
N MET A 671 -0.34 8.01 10.51
CA MET A 671 -1.74 7.83 10.91
C MET A 671 -2.54 9.13 10.76
N LEU A 672 -1.97 10.24 11.21
CA LEU A 672 -2.60 11.56 11.13
C LEU A 672 -2.79 11.99 9.67
N LEU A 673 -1.78 11.82 8.83
CA LEU A 673 -1.89 12.16 7.41
C LEU A 673 -2.91 11.28 6.69
N GLN A 674 -2.94 9.98 7.01
CA GLN A 674 -3.91 9.06 6.43
C GLN A 674 -5.35 9.44 6.81
N LEU A 675 -5.58 9.88 8.05
CA LEU A 675 -6.87 10.43 8.45
C LEU A 675 -7.27 11.65 7.61
N GLY A 676 -6.34 12.56 7.34
CA GLY A 676 -6.58 13.72 6.47
C GLY A 676 -6.92 13.34 5.03
N VAL A 677 -6.28 12.29 4.50
CA VAL A 677 -6.62 11.71 3.19
C VAL A 677 -8.04 11.13 3.20
N THR A 678 -8.36 10.29 4.18
CA THR A 678 -9.67 9.63 4.27
C THR A 678 -10.78 10.66 4.42
N TRP A 679 -10.66 11.58 5.38
CA TRP A 679 -11.69 12.60 5.62
C TRP A 679 -11.81 13.58 4.45
N GLY A 680 -10.68 14.03 3.89
CA GLY A 680 -10.68 14.93 2.74
C GLY A 680 -11.38 14.32 1.52
N MET A 681 -11.26 13.01 1.32
CA MET A 681 -11.99 12.30 0.26
C MET A 681 -13.50 12.24 0.53
N LEU A 682 -13.93 11.97 1.77
CA LEU A 682 -15.34 11.99 2.15
C LEU A 682 -15.95 13.37 1.93
N GLU A 683 -15.25 14.43 2.34
CA GLU A 683 -15.65 15.82 2.12
C GLU A 683 -15.70 16.18 0.62
N TYR A 684 -14.77 15.65 -0.18
CA TYR A 684 -14.78 15.86 -1.62
C TYR A 684 -15.98 15.18 -2.29
N GLN A 685 -16.25 13.92 -1.91
CA GLN A 685 -17.25 13.07 -2.54
C GLN A 685 -18.67 13.40 -2.11
N TYR A 686 -18.88 13.67 -0.82
CA TYR A 686 -20.19 13.84 -0.22
C TYR A 686 -20.46 15.29 0.21
N GLY A 687 -19.44 16.03 0.64
CA GLY A 687 -19.58 17.43 1.05
C GLY A 687 -20.74 17.65 2.01
N GLU A 688 -21.69 18.52 1.62
CA GLU A 688 -22.84 18.88 2.46
C GLU A 688 -23.84 17.72 2.69
N THR A 689 -23.82 16.66 1.88
CA THR A 689 -24.72 15.51 2.04
C THR A 689 -24.20 14.50 3.07
N MET A 690 -22.97 14.67 3.55
CA MET A 690 -22.31 13.73 4.45
C MET A 690 -23.08 13.51 5.78
N PRO A 691 -23.65 14.52 6.46
CA PRO A 691 -24.44 14.30 7.67
C PRO A 691 -25.72 13.49 7.42
N GLN A 692 -26.42 13.78 6.31
CA GLN A 692 -27.63 13.03 5.92
C GLN A 692 -27.28 11.57 5.62
N LEU A 693 -26.16 11.32 4.92
CA LEU A 693 -25.66 9.98 4.68
C LEU A 693 -25.28 9.25 5.97
N ALA A 694 -24.66 9.95 6.92
CA ALA A 694 -24.30 9.38 8.20
C ALA A 694 -25.53 8.89 8.98
N GLU A 695 -26.59 9.70 9.03
CA GLU A 695 -27.87 9.36 9.64
C GLU A 695 -28.53 8.17 8.92
N ALA A 696 -28.68 8.25 7.59
CA ALA A 696 -29.28 7.19 6.79
C ALA A 696 -28.50 5.87 6.84
N SER A 697 -27.19 5.92 7.10
CA SER A 697 -26.36 4.72 7.21
C SER A 697 -26.57 3.96 8.51
N GLY A 698 -27.01 4.60 9.60
CA GLY A 698 -27.04 3.99 10.93
C GLY A 698 -28.04 2.83 11.08
N ASP A 699 -29.11 2.86 10.28
CA ASP A 699 -30.24 1.94 10.40
C ASP A 699 -30.28 0.85 9.31
N VAL A 700 -29.24 0.76 8.46
CA VAL A 700 -29.25 -0.21 7.35
C VAL A 700 -29.25 -1.65 7.88
N THR A 701 -30.27 -2.40 7.47
CA THR A 701 -30.43 -3.81 7.83
C THR A 701 -29.98 -4.76 6.72
N ALA A 702 -29.90 -6.04 7.05
CA ALA A 702 -29.71 -7.11 6.07
C ALA A 702 -30.82 -7.13 4.99
N ALA A 703 -32.06 -6.77 5.36
CA ALA A 703 -33.19 -6.74 4.43
C ALA A 703 -33.10 -5.57 3.46
N ASP A 704 -32.58 -4.42 3.89
CA ASP A 704 -32.35 -3.27 3.02
C ASP A 704 -31.31 -3.59 1.95
N VAL A 705 -30.22 -4.27 2.33
CA VAL A 705 -29.23 -4.79 1.37
C VAL A 705 -29.90 -5.70 0.33
N VAL A 706 -30.76 -6.64 0.74
CA VAL A 706 -31.50 -7.51 -0.18
C VAL A 706 -32.38 -6.69 -1.13
N SER A 707 -33.11 -5.70 -0.58
CA SER A 707 -34.01 -4.82 -1.34
C SER A 707 -33.24 -4.07 -2.43
N VAL A 708 -32.15 -3.39 -2.09
CA VAL A 708 -31.39 -2.57 -3.05
C VAL A 708 -30.61 -3.41 -4.05
N VAL A 709 -30.04 -4.55 -3.64
CA VAL A 709 -29.37 -5.48 -4.57
C VAL A 709 -30.38 -6.02 -5.59
N THR A 710 -31.59 -6.38 -5.15
CA THR A 710 -32.65 -6.88 -6.03
C THR A 710 -33.15 -5.79 -6.99
N ARG A 711 -33.24 -4.54 -6.51
CA ARG A 711 -33.73 -3.38 -7.26
C ARG A 711 -32.71 -2.89 -8.30
N TYR A 712 -31.44 -2.75 -7.91
CA TYR A 712 -30.44 -2.06 -8.73
C TYR A 712 -29.45 -2.98 -9.44
N LEU A 713 -29.06 -4.12 -8.85
CA LEU A 713 -28.04 -5.01 -9.44
C LEU A 713 -28.70 -6.00 -10.42
N THR A 714 -29.37 -5.45 -11.43
CA THR A 714 -30.16 -6.18 -12.43
C THR A 714 -29.57 -6.07 -13.83
N LYS A 715 -29.98 -6.97 -14.75
CA LYS A 715 -29.59 -6.87 -16.17
C LYS A 715 -29.99 -5.53 -16.82
N LYS A 716 -31.02 -4.85 -16.30
CA LYS A 716 -31.47 -3.56 -16.81
C LYS A 716 -30.43 -2.47 -16.59
N ASN A 717 -29.80 -2.43 -15.41
CA ASN A 717 -28.86 -1.37 -15.03
C ASN A 717 -27.40 -1.74 -15.30
N ARG A 718 -27.15 -3.02 -15.64
CA ARG A 718 -25.81 -3.56 -15.85
C ARG A 718 -25.22 -3.11 -17.19
N ARG A 719 -23.95 -2.73 -17.13
CA ARG A 719 -23.02 -2.67 -18.26
C ARG A 719 -21.87 -3.64 -18.02
N VAL A 720 -21.38 -4.27 -19.07
CA VAL A 720 -20.29 -5.25 -19.04
C VAL A 720 -19.23 -4.82 -20.05
N LEU A 721 -18.00 -4.71 -19.58
CA LEU A 721 -16.84 -4.43 -20.40
C LEU A 721 -15.83 -5.57 -20.28
N VAL A 722 -15.40 -6.06 -21.42
CA VAL A 722 -14.26 -6.96 -21.57
C VAL A 722 -13.19 -6.24 -22.36
N LEU A 723 -12.03 -6.05 -21.76
CA LEU A 723 -10.84 -5.50 -22.41
C LEU A 723 -9.90 -6.64 -22.72
N THR A 724 -9.52 -6.76 -23.99
CA THR A 724 -8.60 -7.79 -24.48
C THR A 724 -7.32 -7.15 -25.02
N PRO A 725 -6.14 -7.75 -24.78
CA PRO A 725 -4.91 -7.28 -25.40
C PRO A 725 -5.07 -7.21 -26.92
N ARG A 726 -4.50 -6.17 -27.53
CA ARG A 726 -4.33 -6.15 -28.99
C ARG A 726 -3.53 -7.37 -29.41
N VAL A 727 -4.00 -8.04 -30.46
CA VAL A 727 -3.17 -9.02 -31.17
C VAL A 727 -2.12 -8.21 -31.93
N PRO A 728 -0.81 -8.50 -31.79
CA PRO A 728 0.19 -7.86 -32.63
C PRO A 728 -0.15 -8.13 -34.10
N GLU A 729 -0.20 -7.07 -34.92
CA GLU A 729 -0.36 -7.19 -36.39
C GLU A 729 0.85 -7.86 -37.04
#